data_AF-A0A9P1R5K3-F1
#
_entry.id   AF-A0A9P1R5K3-F1
#
_cell.length_a   1.000
_cell.length_b   1.000
_cell.length_c   1.000
_cell.angle_alpha   90.00
_cell.angle_beta   90.00
_cell.angle_gamma   90.00
#
_symmetry.space_group_name_H-M   'P 1'
#
loop_
_entity.id
_entity.type
_entity.pdbx_description
1 polymer ?
#
loop_
_entity_poly.entity_id
_entity_poly.type
_entity_poly.pdbx_seq_one_letter_code
_entity_poly.pdbx_strand_id
1 'polypeptide(L)'
;MSLANPSRRGFLKAGGLLLVTVNLPAPLLALAEQGATDLPLDQVDSFIAIAADGKVTAFCGHVDLGTGIRTALAQIVAEELDVAFEQVEMILGDTRRTPDQGPTIASASIQVSAVPLRQAAAEARRFLLRQAGSHFPVHPDSLRSENGQVFAAANPQRRIGYGELLRGQRFNLNIDGKAPLKPRSEYRLVGKPVRRVDIPAKLTGQLTYVHDMRLPGMLHGRVVRPPYTGADVSAPLGSGLLAVDESSVAGLPGLVKVVVIGDFVGVVCEREEQAIRAARQLKVRWKDWQGLPPLEPDRLEDTLRRHQKKPRTLHDSPGLEQHLAGIARPLSATYVWPYQLHASIGPSCALAEVDAQRARVWSGTQNPHDLRNDLARLLQRETGDIEVIRMEAAGCYGRNGADDVSADAVLLAQAVGRPVRVQLMREQEHGWEPKGTAQLIEVRGGLDEQGRVAAYDFATCYPSNGAPTLALLLTGRIPATPQVADMGDRTAIPQYRYPRMRVVANDAAPIVRASWMRGVSALPNVFAHESYVDELAHLAGIDPIAFRRRYLDDQRALALIDALVARAGWQPRTSPNPEARRDGLLKGRGFAYARYFHSKFPGFGAAWAAWIVDVEVNPENGAVRVAKVWVAHDCGQMVNPDGVRHQVHGNVIQSTSRVLKEFATFDRRGVTSLEWGGYPILGFPELPEIDVLLLDRPEQPPMGAGESASVPSAAAIANAIFDATGARLRQVPFTPERVLAALRSARA
;
A
#
# COMPACT_ATOMS: atom_id res chain seq x y z
N MET A 1 -23.28 21.47 -12.57
CA MET A 1 -24.07 20.54 -11.74
C MET A 1 -23.57 20.65 -10.32
N SER A 2 -24.43 20.95 -9.35
CA SER A 2 -24.05 21.01 -7.94
C SER A 2 -23.62 19.60 -7.50
N LEU A 3 -22.35 19.41 -7.16
CA LEU A 3 -21.80 18.19 -6.53
C LEU A 3 -22.27 18.06 -5.06
N ALA A 4 -23.47 18.54 -4.75
CA ALA A 4 -24.10 18.33 -3.47
C ALA A 4 -24.51 16.85 -3.36
N ASN A 5 -23.53 16.00 -3.03
CA ASN A 5 -23.82 14.76 -2.33
C ASN A 5 -24.74 15.12 -1.15
N PRO A 6 -25.85 14.40 -0.94
CA PRO A 6 -26.81 14.76 0.08
C PRO A 6 -26.07 14.87 1.42
N SER A 7 -26.12 16.06 2.02
CA SER A 7 -25.60 16.26 3.37
C SER A 7 -26.22 15.21 4.30
N ARG A 8 -25.54 14.86 5.40
CA ARG A 8 -26.07 14.02 6.48
C ARG A 8 -27.54 14.38 6.83
N ARG A 9 -27.88 15.67 6.75
CA ARG A 9 -29.23 16.23 6.98
C ARG A 9 -30.28 15.82 5.93
N GLY A 10 -29.89 15.57 4.68
CA GLY A 10 -30.77 15.07 3.62
C GLY A 10 -31.03 13.57 3.74
N PHE A 11 -30.00 12.79 4.08
CA PHE A 11 -30.11 11.35 4.29
C PHE A 11 -30.96 11.00 5.54
N LEU A 12 -30.82 11.76 6.63
CA LEU A 12 -31.58 11.56 7.86
C LEU A 12 -33.06 12.03 7.80
N LYS A 13 -33.46 12.80 6.78
CA LYS A 13 -34.84 13.31 6.61
C LYS A 13 -35.78 12.33 5.91
N ALA A 14 -35.26 11.25 5.33
CA ALA A 14 -36.04 10.27 4.56
C ALA A 14 -36.74 9.25 5.48
N GLY A 15 -37.73 9.69 6.26
CA GLY A 15 -38.90 8.90 6.70
C GLY A 15 -38.74 7.47 7.26
N GLY A 16 -37.55 6.99 7.61
CA GLY A 16 -37.28 5.64 8.12
C GLY A 16 -35.79 5.29 8.02
N LEU A 17 -35.12 4.98 9.13
CA LEU A 17 -33.67 4.75 9.17
C LEU A 17 -33.27 3.71 10.23
N LEU A 18 -32.54 2.68 9.81
CA LEU A 18 -31.78 1.82 10.71
C LEU A 18 -30.31 2.20 10.65
N LEU A 19 -29.73 2.53 11.81
CA LEU A 19 -28.30 2.71 11.99
C LEU A 19 -27.76 1.59 12.89
N VAL A 20 -26.63 1.00 12.51
CA VAL A 20 -25.92 0.01 13.35
C VAL A 20 -24.53 0.55 13.68
N THR A 21 -24.19 0.65 14.97
CA THR A 21 -22.92 1.19 15.47
C THR A 21 -22.25 0.24 16.47
N VAL A 22 -20.92 0.20 16.51
CA VAL A 22 -20.13 -0.51 17.54
C VAL A 22 -19.87 0.42 18.73
N ASN A 23 -20.13 -0.04 19.95
CA ASN A 23 -19.72 0.56 21.24
C ASN A 23 -19.95 2.08 21.41
N LEU A 24 -21.20 2.54 21.40
CA LEU A 24 -21.54 3.88 21.90
C LEU A 24 -21.57 3.91 23.44
N PRO A 25 -20.82 4.81 24.11
CA PRO A 25 -21.00 5.09 25.54
C PRO A 25 -22.45 5.50 25.88
N ALA A 26 -22.95 5.11 27.06
CA ALA A 26 -24.31 5.41 27.54
C ALA A 26 -24.82 6.86 27.35
N PRO A 27 -24.02 7.94 27.59
CA PRO A 27 -24.49 9.31 27.36
C PRO A 27 -24.74 9.65 25.88
N LEU A 28 -24.15 8.91 24.94
CA LEU A 28 -24.35 9.10 23.50
C LEU A 28 -25.57 8.32 22.94
N LEU A 29 -25.94 7.22 23.60
CA LEU A 29 -27.23 6.56 23.39
C LEU A 29 -28.39 7.52 23.66
N ALA A 30 -28.31 8.30 24.75
CA ALA A 30 -29.31 9.31 25.09
C ALA A 30 -29.40 10.46 24.04
N LEU A 31 -28.28 10.85 23.42
CA LEU A 31 -28.25 11.84 22.33
C LEU A 31 -28.82 11.28 21.01
N ALA A 32 -28.56 10.02 20.70
CA ALA A 32 -29.12 9.33 19.53
C ALA A 32 -30.64 9.11 19.66
N GLU A 33 -31.12 8.79 20.86
CA GLU A 33 -32.56 8.69 21.18
C GLU A 33 -33.29 10.04 21.05
N GLN A 34 -32.58 11.16 21.27
CA GLN A 34 -33.10 12.52 21.10
C GLN A 34 -32.93 13.09 19.67
N GLY A 35 -32.46 12.27 18.71
CA GLY A 35 -32.35 12.68 17.31
C GLY A 35 -31.15 13.60 17.00
N ALA A 36 -30.08 13.54 17.80
CA ALA A 36 -28.86 14.29 17.54
C ALA A 36 -28.27 13.95 16.17
N THR A 37 -27.97 14.99 15.39
CA THR A 37 -27.46 14.89 14.02
C THR A 37 -25.96 14.66 13.95
N ASP A 38 -25.24 14.59 15.08
CA ASP A 38 -23.82 14.32 15.14
C ASP A 38 -23.53 13.15 16.08
N LEU A 39 -23.06 12.06 15.48
CA LEU A 39 -22.56 10.87 16.16
C LEU A 39 -21.04 11.04 16.17
N PRO A 40 -20.38 10.75 17.29
CA PRO A 40 -18.92 10.76 17.37
C PRO A 40 -18.38 9.58 16.56
N LEU A 41 -18.07 9.84 15.29
CA LEU A 41 -17.48 8.85 14.36
C LEU A 41 -16.07 8.43 14.78
N ASP A 42 -15.45 9.18 15.68
CA ASP A 42 -14.24 8.86 16.44
C ASP A 42 -14.46 7.74 17.48
N GLN A 43 -15.71 7.31 17.71
CA GLN A 43 -16.08 6.29 18.71
C GLN A 43 -16.86 5.10 18.12
N VAL A 44 -16.89 4.94 16.80
CA VAL A 44 -17.64 3.86 16.14
C VAL A 44 -16.72 3.11 15.18
N ASP A 45 -16.56 1.80 15.31
CA ASP A 45 -15.65 1.03 14.44
C ASP A 45 -16.17 0.81 13.01
N SER A 46 -17.50 0.78 12.80
CA SER A 46 -18.16 0.65 11.50
C SER A 46 -19.65 1.00 11.65
N PHE A 47 -20.27 1.50 10.58
CA PHE A 47 -21.72 1.64 10.55
C PHE A 47 -22.34 1.34 9.19
N ILE A 48 -23.57 0.82 9.24
CA ILE A 48 -24.44 0.57 8.09
C ILE A 48 -25.72 1.35 8.32
N ALA A 49 -26.20 1.98 7.26
CA ALA A 49 -27.48 2.68 7.22
C ALA A 49 -28.41 2.03 6.20
N ILE A 50 -29.66 1.78 6.58
CA ILE A 50 -30.72 1.30 5.68
C ILE A 50 -31.84 2.33 5.66
N ALA A 51 -32.13 2.87 4.49
CA ALA A 51 -33.17 3.88 4.29
C ALA A 51 -34.55 3.25 4.02
N ALA A 52 -35.62 4.05 4.13
CA ALA A 52 -37.00 3.62 3.92
C ALA A 52 -37.32 3.14 2.49
N ASP A 53 -36.47 3.44 1.51
CA ASP A 53 -36.53 2.92 0.14
C ASP A 53 -35.78 1.58 -0.02
N GLY A 54 -35.18 1.07 1.06
CA GLY A 54 -34.40 -0.17 1.07
C GLY A 54 -32.95 0.00 0.61
N LYS A 55 -32.49 1.21 0.29
CA LYS A 55 -31.08 1.45 -0.05
C LYS A 55 -30.19 1.24 1.18
N VAL A 56 -29.09 0.53 0.98
CA VAL A 56 -28.08 0.25 2.02
C VAL A 56 -26.84 1.11 1.75
N THR A 57 -26.39 1.83 2.76
CA THR A 57 -25.12 2.58 2.71
C THR A 57 -24.19 2.08 3.81
N ALA A 58 -22.97 1.70 3.45
CA ALA A 58 -21.96 1.21 4.37
C ALA A 58 -20.70 2.09 4.31
N PHE A 59 -20.04 2.26 5.46
CA PHE A 59 -19.01 3.27 5.67
C PHE A 59 -17.71 2.65 6.18
N CYS A 60 -16.58 3.03 5.58
CA CYS A 60 -15.26 2.52 5.94
C CYS A 60 -14.21 3.62 5.82
N GLY A 61 -13.33 3.75 6.82
CA GLY A 61 -12.26 4.74 6.85
C GLY A 61 -11.12 4.45 5.86
N HIS A 62 -10.95 3.18 5.48
CA HIS A 62 -10.01 2.79 4.43
C HIS A 62 -10.47 3.26 3.05
N VAL A 63 -9.52 3.32 2.11
CA VAL A 63 -9.76 3.81 0.74
C VAL A 63 -9.47 2.76 -0.31
N ASP A 64 -10.09 2.89 -1.48
CA ASP A 64 -9.71 2.12 -2.66
C ASP A 64 -8.51 2.79 -3.36
N LEU A 65 -7.47 2.02 -3.59
CA LEU A 65 -6.22 2.41 -4.24
C LEU A 65 -6.06 1.70 -5.60
N GLY A 66 -7.18 1.28 -6.18
CA GLY A 66 -7.22 0.48 -7.40
C GLY A 66 -7.29 -1.03 -7.15
N THR A 67 -7.45 -1.46 -5.90
CA THR A 67 -7.49 -2.87 -5.48
C THR A 67 -8.89 -3.49 -5.57
N GLY A 68 -9.93 -2.66 -5.73
CA GLY A 68 -11.32 -3.12 -5.80
C GLY A 68 -11.95 -3.37 -4.42
N ILE A 69 -11.35 -2.82 -3.35
CA ILE A 69 -11.87 -2.96 -1.99
C ILE A 69 -13.30 -2.42 -1.85
N ARG A 70 -13.66 -1.36 -2.59
CA ARG A 70 -15.03 -0.83 -2.58
C ARG A 70 -16.05 -1.90 -2.97
N THR A 71 -15.71 -2.70 -3.98
CA THR A 71 -16.55 -3.80 -4.49
C THR A 71 -16.57 -4.95 -3.49
N ALA A 72 -15.41 -5.34 -2.95
CA ALA A 72 -15.31 -6.45 -2.01
C ALA A 72 -16.06 -6.18 -0.69
N LEU A 73 -15.94 -4.98 -0.12
CA LEU A 73 -16.69 -4.60 1.09
C LEU A 73 -18.20 -4.55 0.83
N ALA A 74 -18.62 -4.03 -0.34
CA ALA A 74 -20.02 -4.07 -0.75
C ALA A 74 -20.56 -5.51 -0.88
N GLN A 75 -19.77 -6.45 -1.42
CA GLN A 75 -20.14 -7.87 -1.48
C GLN A 75 -20.33 -8.48 -0.09
N ILE A 76 -19.45 -8.17 0.87
CA ILE A 76 -19.57 -8.66 2.26
C ILE A 76 -20.88 -8.16 2.89
N VAL A 77 -21.16 -6.87 2.74
CA VAL A 77 -22.39 -6.25 3.26
C VAL A 77 -23.63 -6.85 2.59
N ALA A 78 -23.63 -6.97 1.26
CA ALA A 78 -24.76 -7.49 0.51
C ALA A 78 -25.06 -8.96 0.86
N GLU A 79 -24.00 -9.79 0.94
CA GLU A 79 -24.09 -11.20 1.30
C GLU A 79 -24.71 -11.40 2.68
N GLU A 80 -24.21 -10.65 3.66
CA GLU A 80 -24.62 -10.80 5.04
C GLU A 80 -25.96 -10.10 5.33
N LEU A 81 -26.38 -9.09 4.56
CA LEU A 81 -27.71 -8.49 4.70
C LEU A 81 -28.81 -9.18 3.88
N ASP A 82 -28.47 -10.13 3.01
CA ASP A 82 -29.40 -10.68 2.01
C ASP A 82 -30.03 -9.60 1.11
N VAL A 83 -29.24 -8.65 0.61
CA VAL A 83 -29.68 -7.65 -0.37
C VAL A 83 -29.01 -7.87 -1.72
N ALA A 84 -29.62 -7.35 -2.80
CA ALA A 84 -28.94 -7.34 -4.09
C ALA A 84 -27.69 -6.45 -4.02
N PHE A 85 -26.64 -6.81 -4.76
CA PHE A 85 -25.36 -6.10 -4.73
C PHE A 85 -25.51 -4.62 -5.08
N GLU A 86 -26.37 -4.31 -6.06
CA GLU A 86 -26.65 -2.96 -6.54
C GLU A 86 -27.35 -2.06 -5.51
N GLN A 87 -27.92 -2.65 -4.46
CA GLN A 87 -28.57 -1.90 -3.37
C GLN A 87 -27.55 -1.35 -2.35
N VAL A 88 -26.28 -1.78 -2.41
CA VAL A 88 -25.24 -1.37 -1.46
C VAL A 88 -24.35 -0.28 -2.05
N GLU A 89 -24.34 0.87 -1.39
CA GLU A 89 -23.39 1.95 -1.63
C GLU A 89 -22.29 1.95 -0.56
N MET A 90 -21.03 1.89 -0.97
CA MET A 90 -19.88 2.01 -0.06
C MET A 90 -19.31 3.43 -0.08
N ILE A 91 -19.19 4.05 1.09
CA ILE A 91 -18.51 5.34 1.30
C ILE A 91 -17.16 5.08 1.98
N LEU A 92 -16.09 5.57 1.35
CA LEU A 92 -14.71 5.27 1.72
C LEU A 92 -13.92 6.56 2.03
N GLY A 93 -13.22 6.59 3.16
CA GLY A 93 -12.20 7.60 3.50
C GLY A 93 -12.63 9.06 3.58
N ASP A 94 -13.94 9.35 3.62
CA ASP A 94 -14.45 10.68 3.90
C ASP A 94 -14.41 10.91 5.41
N THR A 95 -13.56 11.83 5.88
CA THR A 95 -13.26 11.95 7.31
C THR A 95 -14.43 12.50 8.16
N ARG A 96 -15.47 13.03 7.52
CA ARG A 96 -16.72 13.46 8.19
C ARG A 96 -17.79 12.38 8.19
N ARG A 97 -17.68 11.37 7.33
CA ARG A 97 -18.71 10.34 7.13
C ARG A 97 -18.24 8.95 7.51
N THR A 98 -16.95 8.72 7.63
CA THR A 98 -16.37 7.40 7.89
C THR A 98 -15.62 7.40 9.21
N PRO A 99 -15.62 6.27 9.92
CA PRO A 99 -14.86 6.15 11.15
C PRO A 99 -13.35 6.19 10.88
N ASP A 100 -12.58 6.54 11.90
CA ASP A 100 -11.13 6.41 11.84
C ASP A 100 -10.74 4.95 12.12
N GLN A 101 -10.44 4.23 11.05
CA GLN A 101 -10.00 2.83 11.10
C GLN A 101 -8.48 2.72 10.88
N GLY A 102 -7.76 3.85 10.94
CA GLY A 102 -6.34 3.93 10.63
C GLY A 102 -6.03 3.91 9.13
N PRO A 103 -4.74 3.77 8.78
CA PRO A 103 -4.25 3.94 7.42
C PRO A 103 -4.52 2.72 6.52
N THR A 104 -4.69 2.97 5.21
CA THR A 104 -4.83 1.91 4.20
C THR A 104 -3.44 1.39 3.81
N ILE A 105 -2.89 0.47 4.59
CA ILE A 105 -1.52 -0.04 4.41
C ILE A 105 -1.44 -1.56 4.50
N ALA A 106 -0.31 -2.08 4.03
CA ALA A 106 0.14 -3.44 4.29
C ALA A 106 -0.81 -4.54 3.78
N SER A 107 -1.76 -4.27 2.89
CA SER A 107 -2.84 -5.22 2.52
C SER A 107 -3.85 -5.53 3.64
N ALA A 108 -3.90 -4.76 4.73
CA ALA A 108 -4.67 -5.09 5.92
C ALA A 108 -6.19 -4.86 5.80
N SER A 109 -6.65 -4.09 4.81
CA SER A 109 -8.01 -3.53 4.85
C SER A 109 -9.14 -4.57 4.88
N ILE A 110 -9.02 -5.69 4.16
CA ILE A 110 -10.01 -6.79 4.28
C ILE A 110 -9.91 -7.47 5.65
N GLN A 111 -8.69 -7.72 6.15
CA GLN A 111 -8.50 -8.35 7.46
C GLN A 111 -9.01 -7.50 8.62
N VAL A 112 -8.87 -6.18 8.51
CA VAL A 112 -9.27 -5.22 9.53
C VAL A 112 -10.75 -4.86 9.41
N SER A 113 -11.23 -4.51 8.22
CA SER A 113 -12.58 -3.93 8.06
C SER A 113 -13.67 -4.96 7.74
N ALA A 114 -13.35 -6.14 7.19
CA ALA A 114 -14.40 -7.10 6.81
C ALA A 114 -15.15 -7.66 8.01
N VAL A 115 -14.45 -7.94 9.12
CA VAL A 115 -15.05 -8.54 10.33
C VAL A 115 -16.09 -7.61 10.97
N PRO A 116 -15.76 -6.37 11.38
CA PRO A 116 -16.74 -5.47 12.01
C PRO A 116 -17.89 -5.12 11.05
N LEU A 117 -17.61 -4.96 9.77
CA LEU A 117 -18.64 -4.65 8.77
C LEU A 117 -19.62 -5.82 8.57
N ARG A 118 -19.12 -7.06 8.54
CA ARG A 118 -19.93 -8.27 8.48
C ARG A 118 -20.78 -8.43 9.75
N GLN A 119 -20.21 -8.18 10.93
CA GLN A 119 -20.97 -8.21 12.19
C GLN A 119 -22.10 -7.16 12.19
N ALA A 120 -21.84 -5.95 11.69
CA ALA A 120 -22.86 -4.91 11.56
C ALA A 120 -24.01 -5.34 10.63
N ALA A 121 -23.67 -5.97 9.50
CA ALA A 121 -24.65 -6.51 8.57
C ALA A 121 -25.50 -7.62 9.20
N ALA A 122 -24.88 -8.56 9.92
CA ALA A 122 -25.60 -9.64 10.60
C ALA A 122 -26.56 -9.11 11.69
N GLU A 123 -26.14 -8.08 12.43
CA GLU A 123 -26.97 -7.44 13.45
C GLU A 123 -28.19 -6.74 12.85
N ALA A 124 -27.99 -5.99 11.76
CA ALA A 124 -29.08 -5.39 11.01
C ALA A 124 -30.07 -6.44 10.48
N ARG A 125 -29.58 -7.54 9.89
CA ARG A 125 -30.44 -8.65 9.43
C ARG A 125 -31.25 -9.25 10.58
N ARG A 126 -30.60 -9.56 11.72
CA ARG A 126 -31.26 -10.08 12.93
C ARG A 126 -32.37 -9.15 13.41
N PHE A 127 -32.13 -7.85 13.42
CA PHE A 127 -33.13 -6.85 13.80
C PHE A 127 -34.30 -6.80 12.82
N LEU A 128 -34.05 -6.78 11.52
CA LEU A 128 -35.10 -6.75 10.49
C LEU A 128 -35.99 -8.01 10.54
N LEU A 129 -35.41 -9.19 10.77
CA LEU A 129 -36.18 -10.42 11.00
C LEU A 129 -37.10 -10.31 12.23
N ARG A 130 -36.63 -9.69 13.32
CA ARG A 130 -37.48 -9.43 14.50
C ARG A 130 -38.62 -8.47 14.20
N GLN A 131 -38.35 -7.36 13.49
CA GLN A 131 -39.39 -6.41 13.08
C GLN A 131 -40.45 -7.07 12.19
N ALA A 132 -40.02 -7.90 11.24
CA ALA A 132 -40.92 -8.68 10.40
C ALA A 132 -41.71 -9.73 11.21
N GLY A 133 -41.12 -10.34 12.24
CA GLY A 133 -41.82 -11.25 13.15
C GLY A 133 -42.99 -10.60 13.85
N SER A 134 -42.80 -9.37 14.33
CA SER A 134 -43.87 -8.53 14.89
C SER A 134 -44.91 -8.13 13.85
N HIS A 135 -44.49 -7.83 12.62
CA HIS A 135 -45.40 -7.49 11.51
C HIS A 135 -46.23 -8.69 11.04
N PHE A 136 -45.66 -9.90 11.07
CA PHE A 136 -46.30 -11.15 10.62
C PHE A 136 -46.92 -12.01 11.72
N PRO A 137 -47.08 -11.49 12.93
CA PRO A 137 -47.12 -12.26 14.20
C PRO A 137 -46.60 -13.72 14.12
N VAL A 138 -45.32 -13.91 13.75
CA VAL A 138 -44.66 -15.25 13.77
C VAL A 138 -43.29 -15.19 14.44
N HIS A 139 -42.78 -16.35 14.86
CA HIS A 139 -41.44 -16.44 15.47
C HIS A 139 -40.35 -16.08 14.44
N PRO A 140 -39.32 -15.27 14.78
CA PRO A 140 -38.25 -14.88 13.86
C PRO A 140 -37.55 -16.06 13.15
N ASP A 141 -37.40 -17.20 13.83
CA ASP A 141 -36.78 -18.41 13.24
C ASP A 141 -37.59 -19.04 12.09
N SER A 142 -38.88 -18.70 11.98
CA SER A 142 -39.73 -19.11 10.86
C SER A 142 -39.62 -18.18 9.64
N LEU A 143 -38.85 -17.08 9.77
CA LEU A 143 -38.65 -16.09 8.72
C LEU A 143 -37.33 -16.33 7.99
N ARG A 144 -37.27 -15.90 6.73
CA ARG A 144 -36.08 -15.89 5.89
C ARG A 144 -35.96 -14.53 5.21
N SER A 145 -34.75 -14.18 4.83
CA SER A 145 -34.44 -12.95 4.09
C SER A 145 -33.85 -13.27 2.73
N GLU A 146 -34.24 -12.49 1.73
CA GLU A 146 -33.69 -12.55 0.38
C GLU A 146 -34.01 -11.26 -0.38
N ASN A 147 -33.04 -10.74 -1.13
CA ASN A 147 -33.16 -9.55 -1.99
C ASN A 147 -33.78 -8.32 -1.27
N GLY A 148 -33.37 -8.08 -0.03
CA GLY A 148 -33.84 -6.96 0.80
C GLY A 148 -35.28 -7.11 1.28
N GLN A 149 -35.81 -8.33 1.32
CA GLN A 149 -37.15 -8.64 1.78
C GLN A 149 -37.12 -9.77 2.81
N VAL A 150 -37.97 -9.67 3.83
CA VAL A 150 -38.24 -10.75 4.78
C VAL A 150 -39.52 -11.46 4.38
N PHE A 151 -39.55 -12.80 4.49
CA PHE A 151 -40.72 -13.61 4.21
C PHE A 151 -40.86 -14.79 5.17
N ALA A 152 -42.09 -15.28 5.35
CA ALA A 152 -42.35 -16.48 6.14
C ALA A 152 -42.01 -17.75 5.34
N ALA A 153 -41.18 -18.64 5.90
CA ALA A 153 -40.74 -19.85 5.20
C ALA A 153 -41.90 -20.75 4.78
N ALA A 154 -42.95 -20.84 5.61
CA ALA A 154 -44.16 -21.62 5.32
C ALA A 154 -45.08 -20.97 4.27
N ASN A 155 -44.93 -19.67 4.00
CA ASN A 155 -45.68 -18.96 2.97
C ASN A 155 -44.83 -17.84 2.35
N PRO A 156 -44.01 -18.17 1.33
CA PRO A 156 -43.12 -17.20 0.69
C PRO A 156 -43.82 -16.04 -0.01
N GLN A 157 -45.14 -16.08 -0.22
CA GLN A 157 -45.89 -14.93 -0.77
C GLN A 157 -46.11 -13.83 0.28
N ARG A 158 -46.01 -14.16 1.56
CA ARG A 158 -46.08 -13.21 2.66
C ARG A 158 -44.70 -12.59 2.87
N ARG A 159 -44.39 -11.53 2.10
CA ARG A 159 -43.10 -10.80 2.12
C ARG A 159 -43.28 -9.33 2.48
N ILE A 160 -42.23 -8.73 3.03
CA ILE A 160 -42.14 -7.29 3.31
C ILE A 160 -40.72 -6.80 3.09
N GLY A 161 -40.57 -5.63 2.48
CA GLY A 161 -39.25 -5.03 2.21
C GLY A 161 -38.60 -4.45 3.47
N TYR A 162 -37.26 -4.43 3.52
CA TYR A 162 -36.52 -3.80 4.62
C TYR A 162 -36.89 -2.33 4.82
N GLY A 163 -37.01 -1.56 3.73
CA GLY A 163 -37.42 -0.16 3.80
C GLY A 163 -38.84 0.03 4.36
N GLU A 164 -39.75 -0.89 4.07
CA GLU A 164 -41.13 -0.88 4.60
C GLU A 164 -41.16 -1.16 6.10
N LEU A 165 -40.35 -2.10 6.59
CA LEU A 165 -40.20 -2.37 8.03
C LEU A 165 -39.69 -1.17 8.82
N LEU A 166 -38.95 -0.26 8.17
CA LEU A 166 -38.34 0.91 8.78
C LEU A 166 -39.17 2.19 8.58
N ARG A 167 -40.22 2.15 7.75
CA ARG A 167 -40.99 3.34 7.38
C ARG A 167 -41.65 3.98 8.60
N GLY A 168 -41.44 5.28 8.75
CA GLY A 168 -41.89 6.12 9.85
C GLY A 168 -41.05 6.00 11.12
N GLN A 169 -40.01 5.16 11.16
CA GLN A 169 -39.32 4.78 12.39
C GLN A 169 -37.80 4.97 12.30
N ARG A 170 -37.16 5.26 13.43
CA ARG A 170 -35.70 5.39 13.53
C ARG A 170 -35.18 4.45 14.59
N PHE A 171 -34.17 3.68 14.23
CA PHE A 171 -33.53 2.72 15.12
C PHE A 171 -32.04 2.93 15.13
N ASN A 172 -31.44 2.82 16.31
CA ASN A 172 -30.00 2.77 16.50
C ASN A 172 -29.65 1.47 17.24
N LEU A 173 -28.85 0.61 16.62
CA LEU A 173 -28.43 -0.67 17.19
C LEU A 173 -26.99 -0.61 17.64
N ASN A 174 -26.74 -1.11 18.85
CA ASN A 174 -25.40 -1.45 19.29
C ASN A 174 -25.04 -2.87 18.88
N ILE A 175 -23.85 -3.06 18.31
CA ILE A 175 -23.32 -4.40 18.04
C ILE A 175 -22.91 -5.05 19.35
N ASP A 176 -23.63 -6.09 19.77
CA ASP A 176 -23.27 -6.91 20.94
C ASP A 176 -22.37 -8.11 20.58
N GLY A 177 -22.10 -8.30 19.28
CA GLY A 177 -21.30 -9.40 18.74
C GLY A 177 -21.99 -10.76 18.76
N LYS A 178 -23.28 -10.84 19.12
CA LYS A 178 -24.03 -12.09 19.30
C LYS A 178 -24.91 -12.47 18.10
N ALA A 179 -25.08 -11.57 17.12
CA ALA A 179 -25.83 -11.93 15.92
C ALA A 179 -25.17 -13.12 15.19
N PRO A 180 -25.94 -14.16 14.84
CA PRO A 180 -25.40 -15.30 14.10
C PRO A 180 -24.98 -14.82 12.71
N LEU A 181 -23.73 -15.09 12.36
CA LEU A 181 -23.21 -14.85 11.02
C LEU A 181 -23.74 -15.92 10.05
N LYS A 182 -23.97 -15.52 8.82
CA LYS A 182 -24.44 -16.42 7.76
C LYS A 182 -23.42 -17.54 7.53
N PRO A 183 -23.83 -18.81 7.48
CA PRO A 183 -22.93 -19.90 7.17
C PRO A 183 -22.47 -19.78 5.71
N ARG A 184 -21.23 -20.19 5.45
CA ARG A 184 -20.61 -20.11 4.11
C ARG A 184 -21.39 -20.87 3.04
N SER A 185 -22.03 -21.98 3.43
CA SER A 185 -22.89 -22.79 2.54
C SER A 185 -24.06 -22.02 1.95
N GLU A 186 -24.43 -20.88 2.55
CA GLU A 186 -25.52 -20.02 2.08
C GLU A 186 -25.01 -18.80 1.27
N TYR A 187 -23.70 -18.71 1.02
CA TYR A 187 -23.13 -17.58 0.30
C TYR A 187 -23.53 -17.58 -1.18
N ARG A 188 -23.85 -16.40 -1.71
CA ARG A 188 -24.28 -16.19 -3.10
C ARG A 188 -23.40 -15.20 -3.86
N LEU A 189 -22.81 -14.23 -3.17
CA LEU A 189 -22.01 -13.12 -3.70
C LEU A 189 -20.53 -13.22 -3.31
N VAL A 190 -20.22 -13.54 -2.05
CA VAL A 190 -18.83 -13.68 -1.59
C VAL A 190 -18.20 -14.94 -2.20
N GLY A 191 -17.00 -14.79 -2.77
CA GLY A 191 -16.33 -15.85 -3.53
C GLY A 191 -16.70 -15.86 -5.02
N LYS A 192 -17.56 -14.94 -5.49
CA LYS A 192 -17.92 -14.80 -6.90
C LYS A 192 -17.20 -13.60 -7.56
N PRO A 193 -16.88 -13.68 -8.87
CA PRO A 193 -16.23 -12.61 -9.62
C PRO A 193 -17.23 -11.49 -9.97
N VAL A 194 -17.60 -10.68 -8.98
CA VAL A 194 -18.47 -9.51 -9.18
C VAL A 194 -17.67 -8.40 -9.85
N ARG A 195 -18.25 -7.75 -10.87
CA ARG A 195 -17.58 -6.65 -11.59
C ARG A 195 -17.36 -5.45 -10.69
N ARG A 196 -16.21 -4.80 -10.86
CA ARG A 196 -15.84 -3.63 -10.07
C ARG A 196 -16.72 -2.42 -10.35
N VAL A 197 -17.25 -1.82 -9.30
CA VAL A 197 -18.16 -0.67 -9.38
C VAL A 197 -17.46 0.63 -9.79
N ASP A 198 -16.13 0.72 -9.62
CA ASP A 198 -15.35 1.93 -9.89
C ASP A 198 -14.85 2.03 -11.35
N ILE A 199 -14.88 0.93 -12.12
CA ILE A 199 -14.33 0.90 -13.49
C ILE A 199 -15.18 1.68 -14.51
N PRO A 200 -16.53 1.57 -14.55
CA PRO A 200 -17.31 2.22 -15.61
C PRO A 200 -17.12 3.74 -15.69
N ALA A 201 -17.08 4.43 -14.55
CA ALA A 201 -16.85 5.88 -14.49
C ALA A 201 -15.45 6.26 -15.00
N LYS A 202 -14.43 5.45 -14.65
CA LYS A 202 -13.04 5.63 -15.13
C LYS A 202 -12.95 5.44 -16.65
N LEU A 203 -13.59 4.40 -17.18
CA LEU A 203 -13.58 4.09 -18.62
C LEU A 203 -14.25 5.17 -19.46
N THR A 204 -15.33 5.76 -18.94
CA THR A 204 -16.16 6.74 -19.67
C THR A 204 -15.73 8.19 -19.45
N GLY A 205 -14.66 8.44 -18.69
CA GLY A 205 -14.17 9.80 -18.43
C GLY A 205 -15.10 10.65 -17.57
N GLN A 206 -15.93 10.02 -16.73
CA GLN A 206 -16.74 10.75 -15.75
C GLN A 206 -15.85 11.36 -14.67
N LEU A 207 -16.33 12.42 -14.01
CA LEU A 207 -15.61 13.07 -12.91
C LEU A 207 -15.31 12.07 -11.79
N THR A 208 -14.06 11.60 -11.76
CA THR A 208 -13.61 10.50 -10.90
C THR A 208 -12.31 10.86 -10.19
N TYR A 209 -11.36 11.45 -10.92
CA TYR A 209 -10.06 11.82 -10.40
C TYR A 209 -10.06 13.24 -9.84
N VAL A 210 -9.28 13.47 -8.79
CA VAL A 210 -9.09 14.82 -8.21
C VAL A 210 -8.58 15.82 -9.24
N HIS A 211 -7.81 15.38 -10.24
CA HIS A 211 -7.27 16.21 -11.32
C HIS A 211 -8.34 16.91 -12.15
N ASP A 212 -9.51 16.29 -12.29
CA ASP A 212 -10.62 16.75 -13.13
C ASP A 212 -11.58 17.68 -12.38
N MET A 213 -11.45 17.78 -11.05
CA MET A 213 -12.30 18.64 -10.22
C MET A 213 -12.23 20.10 -10.66
N ARG A 214 -13.41 20.74 -10.71
CA ARG A 214 -13.57 22.18 -10.95
C ARG A 214 -14.57 22.74 -9.95
N LEU A 215 -14.20 23.79 -9.23
CA LEU A 215 -15.10 24.52 -8.34
C LEU A 215 -15.35 25.95 -8.85
N PRO A 216 -16.50 26.56 -8.53
CA PRO A 216 -16.74 27.97 -8.82
C PRO A 216 -15.64 28.86 -8.22
N GLY A 217 -15.12 29.79 -9.03
CA GLY A 217 -14.09 30.74 -8.58
C GLY A 217 -12.72 30.11 -8.25
N MET A 218 -12.49 28.84 -8.61
CA MET A 218 -11.25 28.11 -8.36
C MET A 218 -10.04 28.80 -8.99
N LEU A 219 -8.98 28.92 -8.20
CA LEU A 219 -7.66 29.40 -8.60
C LEU A 219 -6.68 28.24 -8.73
N HIS A 220 -5.53 28.50 -9.32
CA HIS A 220 -4.47 27.52 -9.54
C HIS A 220 -3.20 27.90 -8.79
N GLY A 221 -2.73 26.97 -7.97
CA GLY A 221 -1.50 27.12 -7.19
C GLY A 221 -0.33 26.32 -7.74
N ARG A 222 0.88 26.85 -7.56
CA ARG A 222 2.15 26.14 -7.75
C ARG A 222 3.11 26.49 -6.63
N VAL A 223 3.88 25.50 -6.17
CA VAL A 223 4.88 25.69 -5.12
C VAL A 223 6.26 25.77 -5.76
N VAL A 224 7.08 26.72 -5.31
CA VAL A 224 8.50 26.79 -5.63
C VAL A 224 9.24 26.06 -4.51
N ARG A 225 9.64 24.82 -4.79
CA ARG A 225 10.29 23.96 -3.79
C ARG A 225 11.73 24.43 -3.51
N PRO A 226 12.26 24.20 -2.29
CA PRO A 226 13.68 24.36 -2.02
C PRO A 226 14.54 23.50 -2.96
N PRO A 227 15.83 23.84 -3.16
CA PRO A 227 16.72 23.10 -4.05
C PRO A 227 17.25 21.78 -3.45
N TYR A 228 16.87 21.45 -2.21
CA TYR A 228 17.33 20.27 -1.46
C TYR A 228 16.51 19.01 -1.79
N THR A 229 16.32 18.72 -3.07
CA THR A 229 15.39 17.68 -3.52
C THR A 229 15.67 16.31 -2.88
N GLY A 230 14.62 15.69 -2.33
CA GLY A 230 14.69 14.37 -1.68
C GLY A 230 15.45 14.33 -0.36
N ALA A 231 16.06 15.44 0.09
CA ALA A 231 16.71 15.51 1.38
C ALA A 231 15.70 15.32 2.51
N ASP A 232 16.12 14.63 3.56
CA ASP A 232 15.43 14.67 4.85
C ASP A 232 16.10 15.74 5.72
N VAL A 233 16.36 15.41 6.99
CA VAL A 233 16.95 16.27 8.03
C VAL A 233 18.38 16.77 7.78
N SER A 234 19.05 16.34 6.70
CA SER A 234 20.40 16.80 6.34
C SER A 234 20.41 18.18 5.66
N ALA A 235 19.25 18.63 5.17
CA ALA A 235 19.06 19.95 4.60
C ALA A 235 18.48 20.94 5.64
N PRO A 236 18.66 22.26 5.47
CA PRO A 236 18.12 23.27 6.39
C PRO A 236 16.59 23.47 6.23
N LEU A 237 15.80 22.39 6.18
CA LEU A 237 14.35 22.44 5.97
C LEU A 237 13.64 23.21 7.09
N GLY A 238 12.79 24.16 6.72
CA GLY A 238 12.08 25.08 7.61
C GLY A 238 12.87 26.33 8.00
N SER A 239 14.10 26.47 7.51
CA SER A 239 14.96 27.63 7.78
C SER A 239 15.93 27.96 6.63
N GLY A 240 15.75 27.35 5.46
CA GLY A 240 16.60 27.45 4.29
C GLY A 240 16.34 28.70 3.45
N LEU A 241 15.17 29.34 3.55
CA LEU A 241 14.83 30.51 2.76
C LEU A 241 15.66 31.73 3.19
N LEU A 242 16.27 32.42 2.20
CA LEU A 242 16.99 33.68 2.40
C LEU A 242 16.20 34.89 1.90
N ALA A 243 15.62 34.79 0.70
CA ALA A 243 14.87 35.89 0.09
C ALA A 243 13.92 35.39 -1.00
N VAL A 244 12.81 36.10 -1.18
CA VAL A 244 11.89 35.97 -2.32
C VAL A 244 11.77 37.33 -2.98
N ASP A 245 12.03 37.41 -4.28
CA ASP A 245 11.84 38.63 -5.07
C ASP A 245 10.50 38.56 -5.80
N GLU A 246 9.44 39.05 -5.14
CA GLU A 246 8.08 39.07 -5.71
C GLU A 246 7.97 39.96 -6.96
N SER A 247 8.84 40.97 -7.10
CA SER A 247 8.84 41.86 -8.26
C SER A 247 9.17 41.12 -9.56
N SER A 248 9.88 39.99 -9.47
CA SER A 248 10.21 39.12 -10.61
C SER A 248 8.99 38.52 -11.32
N VAL A 249 7.82 38.49 -10.65
CA VAL A 249 6.57 37.97 -11.21
C VAL A 249 5.40 38.95 -11.17
N ALA A 250 5.55 40.12 -10.55
CA ALA A 250 4.47 41.08 -10.33
C ALA A 250 3.74 41.52 -11.62
N GLY A 251 4.44 41.55 -12.76
CA GLY A 251 3.86 41.90 -14.07
C GLY A 251 3.18 40.74 -14.80
N LEU A 252 3.15 39.52 -14.25
CA LEU A 252 2.54 38.38 -14.92
C LEU A 252 1.01 38.44 -14.85
N PRO A 253 0.31 38.19 -15.97
CA PRO A 253 -1.15 38.26 -16.01
C PRO A 253 -1.77 37.18 -15.10
N GLY A 254 -2.82 37.55 -14.39
CA GLY A 254 -3.59 36.65 -13.53
C GLY A 254 -2.87 36.21 -12.26
N LEU A 255 -1.72 36.81 -11.90
CA LEU A 255 -1.11 36.61 -10.58
C LEU A 255 -2.04 37.17 -9.50
N VAL A 256 -2.44 36.32 -8.56
CA VAL A 256 -3.29 36.70 -7.42
C VAL A 256 -2.43 36.98 -6.20
N LYS A 257 -1.49 36.07 -5.86
CA LYS A 257 -0.66 36.21 -4.66
C LYS A 257 0.60 35.34 -4.72
N VAL A 258 1.70 35.86 -4.19
CA VAL A 258 2.85 35.05 -3.74
C VAL A 258 2.69 34.79 -2.24
N VAL A 259 2.84 33.54 -1.81
CA VAL A 259 2.64 33.11 -0.42
C VAL A 259 3.97 32.59 0.11
N VAL A 260 4.44 33.16 1.22
CA VAL A 260 5.70 32.80 1.85
C VAL A 260 5.46 32.51 3.33
N ILE A 261 5.80 31.30 3.78
CA ILE A 261 5.69 30.85 5.18
C ILE A 261 6.90 29.96 5.51
N GLY A 262 7.91 30.51 6.19
CA GLY A 262 9.19 29.80 6.35
C GLY A 262 9.78 29.46 4.97
N ASP A 263 10.10 28.20 4.74
CA ASP A 263 10.57 27.66 3.45
C ASP A 263 9.45 27.29 2.48
N PHE A 264 8.18 27.45 2.87
CA PHE A 264 7.07 27.27 1.93
C PHE A 264 6.93 28.53 1.08
N VAL A 265 7.20 28.41 -0.23
CA VAL A 265 6.99 29.48 -1.21
C VAL A 265 6.04 28.97 -2.29
N GLY A 266 4.93 29.67 -2.51
CA GLY A 266 3.99 29.32 -3.57
C GLY A 266 3.39 30.54 -4.26
N VAL A 267 2.86 30.32 -5.45
CA VAL A 267 2.18 31.33 -6.27
C VAL A 267 0.76 30.85 -6.56
N VAL A 268 -0.18 31.79 -6.54
CA VAL A 268 -1.58 31.54 -6.89
C VAL A 268 -1.94 32.42 -8.07
N CYS A 269 -2.51 31.83 -9.11
CA CYS A 269 -2.97 32.54 -10.31
C CYS A 269 -4.40 32.13 -10.70
N GLU A 270 -5.01 32.90 -11.59
CA GLU A 270 -6.34 32.62 -12.13
C GLU A 270 -6.39 31.36 -13.00
N ARG A 271 -5.31 31.06 -13.72
CA ARG A 271 -5.21 29.89 -14.61
C ARG A 271 -3.95 29.07 -14.35
N GLU A 272 -4.00 27.81 -14.76
CA GLU A 272 -2.94 26.84 -14.47
C GLU A 272 -1.61 27.20 -15.13
N GLU A 273 -1.61 27.56 -16.41
CA GLU A 273 -0.42 27.90 -17.16
C GLU A 273 0.23 29.19 -16.66
N GLN A 274 -0.56 30.12 -16.09
CA GLN A 274 -0.06 31.32 -15.42
C GLN A 274 0.68 30.94 -14.14
N ALA A 275 0.12 30.06 -13.30
CA ALA A 275 0.76 29.60 -12.08
C ALA A 275 2.07 28.85 -12.37
N ILE A 276 2.10 28.01 -13.42
CA ILE A 276 3.32 27.34 -13.89
C ILE A 276 4.38 28.37 -14.29
N ARG A 277 4.00 29.38 -15.10
CA ARG A 277 4.91 30.43 -15.53
C ARG A 277 5.45 31.24 -14.35
N ALA A 278 4.58 31.65 -13.42
CA ALA A 278 4.97 32.41 -12.24
C ALA A 278 5.93 31.61 -11.35
N ALA A 279 5.65 30.33 -11.08
CA ALA A 279 6.52 29.49 -10.25
C ALA A 279 7.91 29.29 -10.87
N ARG A 280 8.01 29.19 -12.21
CA ARG A 280 9.30 29.08 -12.92
C ARG A 280 10.09 30.37 -12.98
N GLN A 281 9.42 31.53 -12.93
CA GLN A 281 10.06 32.85 -13.04
C GLN A 281 10.38 33.49 -11.68
N LEU A 282 9.67 33.11 -10.62
CA LEU A 282 9.88 33.65 -9.28
C LEU A 282 11.31 33.39 -8.82
N LYS A 283 12.04 34.48 -8.56
CA LYS A 283 13.40 34.41 -8.05
C LYS A 283 13.37 34.18 -6.54
N VAL A 284 13.89 33.02 -6.13
CA VAL A 284 14.00 32.62 -4.72
C VAL A 284 15.45 32.30 -4.41
N ARG A 285 15.96 32.81 -3.28
CA ARG A 285 17.30 32.52 -2.79
C ARG A 285 17.21 31.64 -1.55
N TRP A 286 18.01 30.58 -1.56
CA TRP A 286 18.07 29.57 -0.51
C TRP A 286 19.49 29.50 0.07
N LYS A 287 19.61 29.01 1.31
CA LYS A 287 20.89 28.72 1.95
C LYS A 287 21.63 27.64 1.19
N ASP A 288 22.96 27.72 1.19
CA ASP A 288 23.77 26.58 0.81
C ASP A 288 23.68 25.47 1.86
N TRP A 289 23.98 24.24 1.44
CA TRP A 289 23.96 23.07 2.32
C TRP A 289 25.06 22.10 1.91
N GLN A 290 25.42 21.18 2.80
CA GLN A 290 26.54 20.27 2.57
C GLN A 290 26.25 19.23 1.50
N GLY A 291 24.98 18.93 1.23
CA GLY A 291 24.53 17.96 0.24
C GLY A 291 24.30 16.56 0.80
N LEU A 292 23.75 15.68 -0.05
CA LEU A 292 23.57 14.26 0.28
C LEU A 292 24.91 13.51 0.31
N PRO A 293 25.01 12.43 1.11
CA PRO A 293 26.12 11.48 0.96
C PRO A 293 26.03 10.76 -0.40
N PRO A 294 27.08 10.04 -0.83
CA PRO A 294 27.03 9.20 -2.03
C PRO A 294 25.94 8.13 -1.91
N LEU A 295 25.02 8.11 -2.87
CA LEU A 295 23.86 7.20 -2.93
C LEU A 295 23.73 6.52 -4.30
N GLU A 296 24.71 6.72 -5.16
CA GLU A 296 24.85 6.02 -6.45
C GLU A 296 24.91 4.50 -6.22
N PRO A 297 24.40 3.68 -7.16
CA PRO A 297 24.29 2.24 -6.94
C PRO A 297 25.59 1.53 -6.50
N ASP A 298 26.74 1.93 -7.01
CA ASP A 298 28.06 1.39 -6.67
C ASP A 298 28.61 1.88 -5.32
N ARG A 299 28.02 2.92 -4.73
CA ARG A 299 28.43 3.53 -3.45
C ARG A 299 27.42 3.31 -2.32
N LEU A 300 26.19 2.92 -2.66
CA LEU A 300 25.07 2.77 -1.73
C LEU A 300 25.38 1.76 -0.61
N GLU A 301 26.02 0.63 -0.93
CA GLU A 301 26.39 -0.37 0.06
C GLU A 301 27.28 0.23 1.16
N ASP A 302 28.38 0.89 0.77
CA ASP A 302 29.32 1.49 1.70
C ASP A 302 28.66 2.58 2.55
N THR A 303 27.74 3.35 1.96
CA THR A 303 27.00 4.39 2.67
C THR A 303 26.08 3.79 3.73
N LEU A 304 25.28 2.77 3.39
CA LEU A 304 24.41 2.08 4.35
C LEU A 304 25.21 1.35 5.45
N ARG A 305 26.36 0.79 5.08
CA ARG A 305 27.27 0.09 6.01
C ARG A 305 27.83 1.05 7.05
N ARG A 306 28.27 2.24 6.65
CA ARG A 306 28.83 3.28 7.52
C ARG A 306 27.79 4.12 8.26
N HIS A 307 26.54 4.13 7.80
CA HIS A 307 25.47 4.90 8.42
C HIS A 307 25.25 4.48 9.88
N GLN A 308 25.07 5.47 10.76
CA GLN A 308 24.89 5.23 12.19
C GLN A 308 23.60 4.47 12.44
N LYS A 309 23.68 3.41 13.25
CA LYS A 309 22.58 2.51 13.53
C LYS A 309 22.70 1.85 14.88
N LYS A 310 21.56 1.46 15.44
CA LYS A 310 21.46 0.74 16.71
C LYS A 310 20.96 -0.68 16.45
N PRO A 311 21.67 -1.73 16.88
CA PRO A 311 21.19 -3.10 16.71
C PRO A 311 20.02 -3.38 17.65
N ARG A 312 19.00 -4.05 17.11
CA ARG A 312 17.85 -4.59 17.82
C ARG A 312 17.72 -6.07 17.46
N THR A 313 18.02 -6.93 18.44
CA THR A 313 17.94 -8.38 18.28
C THR A 313 16.48 -8.82 18.25
N LEU A 314 16.08 -9.47 17.16
CA LEU A 314 14.73 -10.01 16.96
C LEU A 314 14.63 -11.48 17.34
N HIS A 315 15.73 -12.22 17.14
CA HIS A 315 15.86 -13.63 17.51
C HIS A 315 17.33 -13.93 17.76
N ASP A 316 17.64 -14.76 18.76
CA ASP A 316 19.00 -15.20 19.06
C ASP A 316 19.00 -16.62 19.64
N SER A 317 19.80 -17.49 19.05
CA SER A 317 19.95 -18.88 19.48
C SER A 317 21.25 -19.03 20.28
N PRO A 318 21.24 -19.68 21.46
CA PRO A 318 22.45 -19.88 22.26
C PRO A 318 23.59 -20.56 21.48
N GLY A 319 24.82 -20.09 21.67
CA GLY A 319 26.03 -20.70 21.11
C GLY A 319 26.22 -20.48 19.60
N LEU A 320 25.56 -19.51 18.98
CA LEU A 320 25.66 -19.24 17.54
C LEU A 320 27.11 -19.07 17.05
N GLU A 321 27.93 -18.29 17.77
CA GLU A 321 29.32 -18.01 17.36
C GLU A 321 30.18 -19.29 17.29
N GLN A 322 29.96 -20.25 18.19
CA GLN A 322 30.65 -21.55 18.15
C GLN A 322 30.25 -22.35 16.92
N HIS A 323 28.97 -22.31 16.54
CA HIS A 323 28.48 -23.01 15.35
C HIS A 323 28.95 -22.34 14.06
N LEU A 324 29.04 -21.00 14.04
CA LEU A 324 29.62 -20.24 12.92
C LEU A 324 31.11 -20.60 12.71
N ALA A 325 31.87 -20.79 13.80
CA ALA A 325 33.26 -21.21 13.72
C ALA A 325 33.46 -22.65 13.22
N GLY A 326 32.47 -23.53 13.43
CA GLY A 326 32.51 -24.95 13.05
C GLY A 326 31.86 -25.30 11.70
N ILE A 327 31.56 -24.31 10.85
CA ILE A 327 30.89 -24.56 9.56
C ILE A 327 31.85 -25.21 8.56
N ALA A 328 31.45 -26.36 8.00
CA ALA A 328 32.25 -27.08 7.02
C ALA A 328 32.28 -26.40 5.65
N ARG A 329 31.15 -25.81 5.21
CA ARG A 329 31.05 -25.03 3.96
C ARG A 329 30.46 -23.64 4.26
N PRO A 330 31.30 -22.66 4.62
CA PRO A 330 30.83 -21.32 4.98
C PRO A 330 30.31 -20.56 3.75
N LEU A 331 29.28 -19.76 3.96
CA LEU A 331 28.72 -18.84 2.97
C LEU A 331 28.36 -17.51 3.64
N SER A 332 29.03 -16.45 3.20
CA SER A 332 28.71 -15.07 3.57
C SER A 332 28.24 -14.31 2.34
N ALA A 333 27.13 -13.58 2.49
CA ALA A 333 26.52 -12.83 1.39
C ALA A 333 26.02 -11.47 1.88
N THR A 334 26.23 -10.45 1.06
CA THR A 334 25.65 -9.11 1.25
C THR A 334 24.66 -8.85 0.12
N TYR A 335 23.47 -8.39 0.49
CA TYR A 335 22.39 -8.04 -0.43
C TYR A 335 22.04 -6.56 -0.30
N VAL A 336 21.82 -5.90 -1.43
CA VAL A 336 21.57 -4.45 -1.48
C VAL A 336 20.31 -4.15 -2.28
N TRP A 337 19.40 -3.41 -1.65
CA TRP A 337 18.17 -2.89 -2.24
C TRP A 337 18.27 -1.37 -2.44
N PRO A 338 17.90 -0.82 -3.61
CA PRO A 338 18.07 0.60 -3.91
C PRO A 338 16.92 1.46 -3.36
N TYR A 339 17.14 2.77 -3.31
CA TYR A 339 16.03 3.72 -3.20
C TYR A 339 15.21 3.71 -4.49
N GLN A 340 13.88 3.81 -4.36
CA GLN A 340 12.95 3.75 -5.51
C GLN A 340 11.89 4.85 -5.39
N LEU A 341 11.32 5.27 -6.52
CA LEU A 341 10.19 6.18 -6.58
C LEU A 341 8.89 5.37 -6.55
N HIS A 342 7.81 5.93 -6.01
CA HIS A 342 6.48 5.36 -6.25
C HIS A 342 6.08 5.58 -7.70
N ALA A 343 6.55 6.69 -8.30
CA ALA A 343 6.43 6.99 -9.73
C ALA A 343 4.98 6.81 -10.24
N SER A 344 4.04 7.45 -9.55
CA SER A 344 2.62 7.43 -9.98
C SER A 344 2.48 8.01 -11.40
N ILE A 345 1.60 7.43 -12.22
CA ILE A 345 1.55 7.74 -13.67
C ILE A 345 1.19 9.21 -13.92
N GLY A 346 0.33 9.77 -13.08
CA GLY A 346 0.06 11.20 -12.98
C GLY A 346 0.69 11.78 -11.71
N PRO A 347 1.27 12.99 -11.75
CA PRO A 347 1.71 13.69 -10.55
C PRO A 347 0.57 13.95 -9.57
N SER A 348 0.89 14.07 -8.29
CA SER A 348 -0.08 14.30 -7.23
C SER A 348 -0.84 15.62 -7.42
N CYS A 349 -2.14 15.62 -7.12
CA CYS A 349 -3.00 16.80 -7.19
C CYS A 349 -3.96 16.83 -5.99
N ALA A 350 -4.27 18.04 -5.53
CA ALA A 350 -5.27 18.30 -4.52
C ALA A 350 -5.97 19.64 -4.76
N LEU A 351 -7.11 19.80 -4.12
CA LEU A 351 -7.91 21.02 -4.12
C LEU A 351 -8.33 21.31 -2.69
N ALA A 352 -8.22 22.56 -2.26
CA ALA A 352 -8.67 22.97 -0.93
C ALA A 352 -9.54 24.23 -1.00
N GLU A 353 -10.52 24.29 -0.11
CA GLU A 353 -11.31 25.46 0.24
C GLU A 353 -11.14 25.70 1.74
N VAL A 354 -10.66 26.88 2.13
CA VAL A 354 -10.36 27.19 3.54
C VAL A 354 -10.94 28.55 3.89
N ASP A 355 -11.79 28.58 4.91
CA ASP A 355 -12.33 29.80 5.50
C ASP A 355 -11.91 29.93 6.97
N ALA A 356 -12.50 30.87 7.70
CA ALA A 356 -12.19 31.12 9.11
C ALA A 356 -12.53 29.94 10.04
N GLN A 357 -13.53 29.13 9.71
CA GLN A 357 -14.07 28.05 10.53
C GLN A 357 -13.73 26.65 10.00
N ARG A 358 -13.55 26.47 8.69
CA ARG A 358 -13.46 25.15 8.07
C ARG A 358 -12.37 25.08 7.00
N ALA A 359 -11.84 23.87 6.83
CA ALA A 359 -10.99 23.49 5.70
C ALA A 359 -11.56 22.22 5.05
N ARG A 360 -11.92 22.30 3.77
CA ARG A 360 -12.34 21.15 2.98
C ARG A 360 -11.29 20.85 1.92
N VAL A 361 -10.86 19.60 1.85
CA VAL A 361 -9.75 19.16 1.01
C VAL A 361 -10.15 17.95 0.18
N TRP A 362 -10.13 18.06 -1.14
CA TRP A 362 -10.27 16.92 -2.04
C TRP A 362 -8.89 16.38 -2.34
N SER A 363 -8.64 15.13 -1.96
CA SER A 363 -7.30 14.57 -1.94
C SER A 363 -7.20 13.18 -2.55
N GLY A 364 -6.06 12.96 -3.20
CA GLY A 364 -5.57 11.66 -3.66
C GLY A 364 -4.95 10.79 -2.56
N THR A 365 -4.99 11.23 -1.29
CA THR A 365 -4.33 10.55 -0.17
C THR A 365 -4.78 9.11 0.04
N GLN A 366 -3.85 8.25 0.46
CA GLN A 366 -4.14 6.90 0.94
C GLN A 366 -4.61 6.87 2.41
N ASN A 367 -4.31 7.91 3.19
CA ASN A 367 -4.55 7.96 4.64
C ASN A 367 -5.31 9.25 5.01
N PRO A 368 -6.62 9.34 4.70
CA PRO A 368 -7.37 10.59 4.90
C PRO A 368 -7.41 11.10 6.33
N HIS A 369 -7.53 10.20 7.32
CA HIS A 369 -7.60 10.58 8.74
C HIS A 369 -6.23 11.03 9.28
N ASP A 370 -5.14 10.35 8.90
CA ASP A 370 -3.78 10.81 9.24
C ASP A 370 -3.49 12.18 8.61
N LEU A 371 -3.85 12.35 7.33
CA LEU A 371 -3.72 13.64 6.65
C LEU A 371 -4.53 14.73 7.38
N ARG A 372 -5.75 14.44 7.84
CA ARG A 372 -6.55 15.39 8.62
C ARG A 372 -5.80 15.85 9.88
N ASN A 373 -5.13 14.94 10.58
CA ASN A 373 -4.33 15.26 11.77
C ASN A 373 -3.13 16.16 11.42
N ASP A 374 -2.43 15.85 10.33
CA ASP A 374 -1.32 16.68 9.84
C ASP A 374 -1.79 18.09 9.42
N LEU A 375 -2.94 18.19 8.75
CA LEU A 375 -3.52 19.47 8.35
C LEU A 375 -4.01 20.28 9.56
N ALA A 376 -4.56 19.62 10.58
CA ALA A 376 -4.95 20.26 11.85
C ALA A 376 -3.75 20.89 12.53
N ARG A 377 -2.63 20.15 12.60
CA ARG A 377 -1.36 20.66 13.10
C ARG A 377 -0.80 21.81 12.25
N LEU A 378 -0.87 21.70 10.93
CA LEU A 378 -0.39 22.73 10.00
C LEU A 378 -1.14 24.05 10.15
N LEU A 379 -2.46 23.98 10.27
CA LEU A 379 -3.37 25.13 10.41
C LEU A 379 -3.49 25.63 11.86
N GLN A 380 -3.04 24.83 12.84
CA GLN A 380 -3.31 25.03 14.28
C GLN A 380 -4.82 25.13 14.55
N ARG A 381 -5.56 24.15 14.06
CA ARG A 381 -7.01 24.03 14.24
C ARG A 381 -7.35 22.66 14.83
N GLU A 382 -8.57 22.53 15.33
CA GLU A 382 -9.10 21.24 15.74
C GLU A 382 -9.37 20.36 14.52
N THR A 383 -9.23 19.05 14.68
CA THR A 383 -9.47 18.09 13.58
C THR A 383 -10.91 18.14 13.06
N GLY A 384 -11.88 18.50 13.92
CA GLY A 384 -13.29 18.67 13.57
C GLY A 384 -13.57 19.81 12.57
N ASP A 385 -12.64 20.76 12.45
CA ASP A 385 -12.73 21.87 11.49
C ASP A 385 -12.29 21.44 10.07
N ILE A 386 -11.74 20.23 9.94
CA ILE A 386 -11.09 19.75 8.72
C ILE A 386 -11.80 18.53 8.14
N GLU A 387 -12.22 18.66 6.89
CA GLU A 387 -12.82 17.61 6.09
C GLU A 387 -11.87 17.20 4.96
N VAL A 388 -11.47 15.93 4.93
CA VAL A 388 -10.73 15.34 3.82
C VAL A 388 -11.68 14.43 3.05
N ILE A 389 -11.93 14.81 1.81
CA ILE A 389 -12.76 14.08 0.86
C ILE A 389 -11.85 13.28 -0.06
N ARG A 390 -11.88 11.96 0.09
CA ARG A 390 -11.12 11.04 -0.76
C ARG A 390 -11.69 11.01 -2.18
N MET A 391 -10.86 11.32 -3.17
CA MET A 391 -11.14 11.24 -4.62
C MET A 391 -10.18 10.26 -5.29
N GLU A 392 -10.50 9.62 -6.41
CA GLU A 392 -9.52 8.75 -7.09
C GLU A 392 -8.25 9.53 -7.51
N ALA A 393 -7.11 8.84 -7.54
CA ALA A 393 -5.81 9.41 -7.89
C ALA A 393 -5.08 8.52 -8.90
N ALA A 394 -4.04 9.05 -9.53
CA ALA A 394 -3.27 8.39 -10.59
C ALA A 394 -2.26 7.34 -10.08
N GLY A 395 -2.63 6.61 -9.02
CA GLY A 395 -1.76 5.67 -8.30
C GLY A 395 -1.20 6.26 -7.01
N CYS A 396 -0.71 5.37 -6.14
CA CYS A 396 0.01 5.74 -4.92
C CYS A 396 1.12 4.72 -4.58
N TYR A 397 0.83 3.42 -4.67
CA TYR A 397 1.75 2.31 -4.40
C TYR A 397 2.42 2.37 -3.01
N GLY A 398 1.80 3.10 -2.08
CA GLY A 398 2.44 3.59 -0.86
C GLY A 398 2.15 5.08 -0.65
N ARG A 399 2.91 5.74 0.23
CA ARG A 399 2.79 7.19 0.42
C ARG A 399 3.63 7.92 -0.62
N ASN A 400 3.00 8.49 -1.64
CA ASN A 400 3.61 9.40 -2.61
C ASN A 400 3.39 10.87 -2.21
N GLY A 401 3.45 11.82 -3.16
CA GLY A 401 3.25 13.25 -2.92
C GLY A 401 1.81 13.71 -2.61
N ALA A 402 0.82 12.81 -2.51
CA ALA A 402 -0.59 13.18 -2.37
C ALA A 402 -0.91 13.97 -1.08
N ASP A 403 -0.25 13.62 0.03
CA ASP A 403 -0.41 14.30 1.31
C ASP A 403 0.26 15.69 1.26
N ASP A 404 1.45 15.76 0.66
CA ASP A 404 2.22 16.99 0.53
C ASP A 404 1.47 18.03 -0.32
N VAL A 405 0.94 17.64 -1.47
CA VAL A 405 0.19 18.55 -2.35
C VAL A 405 -1.15 19.00 -1.73
N SER A 406 -1.72 18.18 -0.86
CA SER A 406 -2.92 18.51 -0.09
C SER A 406 -2.63 19.62 0.93
N ALA A 407 -1.51 19.52 1.64
CA ALA A 407 -1.04 20.57 2.53
C ALA A 407 -0.67 21.86 1.77
N ASP A 408 -0.04 21.75 0.59
CA ASP A 408 0.23 22.91 -0.27
C ASP A 408 -1.07 23.63 -0.67
N ALA A 409 -2.08 22.87 -1.11
CA ALA A 409 -3.38 23.43 -1.51
C ALA A 409 -4.06 24.15 -0.34
N VAL A 410 -4.00 23.58 0.86
CA VAL A 410 -4.55 24.17 2.09
C VAL A 410 -3.90 25.51 2.43
N LEU A 411 -2.57 25.59 2.41
CA LEU A 411 -1.86 26.84 2.71
C LEU A 411 -2.17 27.93 1.68
N LEU A 412 -2.20 27.59 0.39
CA LEU A 412 -2.50 28.55 -0.67
C LEU A 412 -3.96 29.00 -0.63
N ALA A 413 -4.91 28.09 -0.42
CA ALA A 413 -6.33 28.42 -0.28
C ALA A 413 -6.59 29.32 0.93
N GLN A 414 -5.97 29.02 2.09
CA GLN A 414 -6.07 29.86 3.28
C GLN A 414 -5.56 31.27 3.02
N ALA A 415 -4.44 31.41 2.30
CA ALA A 415 -3.81 32.71 2.04
C ALA A 415 -4.64 33.63 1.13
N VAL A 416 -5.53 33.08 0.30
CA VAL A 416 -6.34 33.84 -0.68
C VAL A 416 -7.85 33.81 -0.37
N GLY A 417 -8.32 32.98 0.56
CA GLY A 417 -9.74 32.86 0.93
C GLY A 417 -10.64 32.36 -0.21
N ARG A 418 -10.08 31.63 -1.18
CA ARG A 418 -10.78 31.07 -2.34
C ARG A 418 -10.32 29.63 -2.59
N PRO A 419 -11.10 28.79 -3.27
CA PRO A 419 -10.67 27.44 -3.62
C PRO A 419 -9.40 27.45 -4.47
N VAL A 420 -8.37 26.67 -4.11
CA VAL A 420 -7.11 26.58 -4.85
C VAL A 420 -6.80 25.12 -5.20
N ARG A 421 -6.63 24.85 -6.50
CA ARG A 421 -6.13 23.57 -7.02
C ARG A 421 -4.62 23.61 -7.16
N VAL A 422 -3.92 22.62 -6.60
CA VAL A 422 -2.48 22.43 -6.75
C VAL A 422 -2.22 21.07 -7.41
N GLN A 423 -1.36 21.07 -8.41
CA GLN A 423 -0.86 19.86 -9.06
C GLN A 423 0.66 19.97 -9.12
N LEU A 424 1.36 18.93 -8.67
CA LEU A 424 2.82 18.87 -8.79
C LEU A 424 3.22 18.71 -10.26
N MET A 425 4.34 19.33 -10.64
CA MET A 425 5.00 19.00 -11.90
C MET A 425 5.74 17.66 -11.77
N ARG A 426 6.03 16.97 -12.87
CA ARG A 426 6.71 15.65 -12.82
C ARG A 426 8.06 15.73 -12.10
N GLU A 427 8.83 16.77 -12.38
CA GLU A 427 10.10 17.06 -11.72
C GLU A 427 9.94 17.33 -10.21
N GLN A 428 8.80 17.84 -9.78
CA GLN A 428 8.51 18.05 -8.35
C GLN A 428 8.04 16.78 -7.67
N GLU A 429 7.19 15.98 -8.32
CA GLU A 429 6.78 14.66 -7.82
C GLU A 429 8.03 13.80 -7.62
N HIS A 430 8.81 13.57 -8.68
CA HIS A 430 10.02 12.74 -8.58
C HIS A 430 11.08 13.34 -7.66
N GLY A 431 11.23 14.67 -7.63
CA GLY A 431 12.20 15.33 -6.76
C GLY A 431 11.84 15.23 -5.26
N TRP A 432 10.55 15.26 -4.91
CA TRP A 432 10.11 15.45 -3.52
C TRP A 432 9.19 14.36 -2.96
N GLU A 433 8.65 13.46 -3.78
CA GLU A 433 7.90 12.31 -3.24
C GLU A 433 8.82 11.53 -2.28
N PRO A 434 8.33 11.08 -1.12
CA PRO A 434 9.10 10.17 -0.29
C PRO A 434 9.53 8.93 -1.10
N LYS A 435 10.78 8.49 -0.95
CA LYS A 435 11.31 7.31 -1.65
C LYS A 435 10.92 6.01 -0.93
N GLY A 436 10.79 4.92 -1.67
CA GLY A 436 10.94 3.57 -1.10
C GLY A 436 12.38 3.41 -0.61
N THR A 437 12.55 3.00 0.65
CA THR A 437 13.87 3.00 1.31
C THR A 437 14.80 1.93 0.75
N ALA A 438 16.07 2.30 0.58
CA ALA A 438 17.17 1.37 0.39
C ALA A 438 17.39 0.46 1.61
N GLN A 439 18.02 -0.68 1.38
CA GLN A 439 18.26 -1.65 2.45
C GLN A 439 19.57 -2.40 2.23
N LEU A 440 20.33 -2.59 3.30
CA LEU A 440 21.53 -3.44 3.35
C LEU A 440 21.21 -4.66 4.19
N ILE A 441 21.44 -5.85 3.65
CA ILE A 441 21.22 -7.11 4.36
C ILE A 441 22.49 -7.94 4.29
N GLU A 442 22.88 -8.51 5.41
CA GLU A 442 24.08 -9.32 5.54
C GLU A 442 23.71 -10.66 6.16
N VAL A 443 24.15 -11.73 5.51
CA VAL A 443 23.88 -13.09 5.96
C VAL A 443 25.21 -13.84 6.07
N ARG A 444 25.46 -14.43 7.23
CA ARG A 444 26.59 -15.33 7.50
C ARG A 444 26.06 -16.68 7.95
N GLY A 445 26.73 -17.75 7.58
CA GLY A 445 26.27 -19.10 7.87
C GLY A 445 26.91 -20.11 6.94
N GLY A 446 26.18 -21.18 6.65
CA GLY A 446 26.63 -22.23 5.74
C GLY A 446 26.15 -23.62 6.14
N LEU A 447 26.81 -24.62 5.57
CA LEU A 447 26.42 -26.02 5.72
C LEU A 447 27.38 -26.81 6.60
N ASP A 448 26.84 -27.81 7.29
CA ASP A 448 27.61 -28.88 7.92
C ASP A 448 28.14 -29.89 6.88
N GLU A 449 28.91 -30.87 7.36
CA GLU A 449 29.46 -31.96 6.54
C GLU A 449 28.36 -32.78 5.84
N GLN A 450 27.16 -32.88 6.44
CA GLN A 450 26.02 -33.59 5.88
C GLN A 450 25.19 -32.74 4.89
N GLY A 451 25.59 -31.50 4.62
CA GLY A 451 24.87 -30.60 3.72
C GLY A 451 23.58 -30.05 4.29
N ARG A 452 23.49 -29.94 5.62
CA ARG A 452 22.41 -29.27 6.33
C ARG A 452 22.86 -27.90 6.82
N VAL A 453 21.93 -26.95 6.92
CA VAL A 453 22.24 -25.62 7.47
C VAL A 453 22.73 -25.73 8.92
N ALA A 454 23.97 -25.29 9.15
CA ALA A 454 24.62 -25.33 10.45
C ALA A 454 24.26 -24.11 11.31
N ALA A 455 24.31 -22.92 10.71
CA ALA A 455 23.92 -21.66 11.35
C ALA A 455 23.41 -20.65 10.32
N TYR A 456 22.57 -19.73 10.78
CA TYR A 456 22.01 -18.63 10.00
C TYR A 456 22.05 -17.32 10.80
N ASP A 457 22.95 -16.40 10.44
CA ASP A 457 23.13 -15.12 11.11
C ASP A 457 22.77 -13.99 10.14
N PHE A 458 21.62 -13.36 10.37
CA PHE A 458 21.02 -12.35 9.51
C PHE A 458 21.03 -10.99 10.19
N ALA A 459 21.55 -9.97 9.50
CA ALA A 459 21.45 -8.58 9.91
C ALA A 459 20.88 -7.74 8.78
N THR A 460 19.92 -6.88 9.09
CA THR A 460 19.33 -5.94 8.13
C THR A 460 19.49 -4.51 8.61
N CYS A 461 19.74 -3.55 7.71
CA CYS A 461 19.71 -2.12 7.98
C CYS A 461 18.79 -1.45 6.97
N TYR A 462 17.70 -0.89 7.49
CA TYR A 462 16.66 -0.20 6.74
C TYR A 462 16.45 1.17 7.38
N PRO A 463 17.03 2.25 6.82
CA PRO A 463 16.80 3.60 7.33
C PRO A 463 15.31 3.92 7.48
N SER A 464 14.96 4.63 8.55
CA SER A 464 13.57 4.93 8.89
C SER A 464 12.83 5.60 7.74
N ASN A 465 11.54 5.29 7.58
CA ASN A 465 10.72 5.72 6.44
C ASN A 465 9.39 6.35 6.89
N GLY A 466 9.43 7.16 7.94
CA GLY A 466 8.29 7.85 8.52
C GLY A 466 8.28 9.34 8.19
N ALA A 467 8.71 9.74 6.98
CA ALA A 467 8.85 11.15 6.67
C ALA A 467 7.50 11.88 6.86
N PRO A 468 7.47 13.07 7.47
CA PRO A 468 6.24 13.80 7.75
C PRO A 468 5.62 14.40 6.47
N THR A 469 4.47 15.06 6.58
CA THR A 469 3.96 15.91 5.50
C THR A 469 4.87 17.11 5.29
N LEU A 470 5.36 17.32 4.07
CA LEU A 470 6.47 18.21 3.77
C LEU A 470 6.20 19.65 4.20
N ALA A 471 4.97 20.14 4.03
CA ALA A 471 4.58 21.48 4.43
C ALA A 471 4.77 21.74 5.95
N LEU A 472 4.65 20.72 6.81
CA LEU A 472 4.91 20.85 8.24
C LEU A 472 6.37 21.20 8.52
N LEU A 473 7.31 20.60 7.78
CA LEU A 473 8.73 20.91 7.85
C LEU A 473 9.02 22.29 7.26
N LEU A 474 8.54 22.53 6.03
CA LEU A 474 8.85 23.78 5.31
C LEU A 474 8.34 25.02 6.04
N THR A 475 7.19 24.94 6.71
CA THR A 475 6.65 26.06 7.49
C THR A 475 7.26 26.19 8.89
N GLY A 476 8.12 25.26 9.31
CA GLY A 476 8.69 25.22 10.66
C GLY A 476 7.69 24.79 11.75
N ARG A 477 6.52 24.27 11.38
CA ARG A 477 5.49 23.77 12.33
C ARG A 477 5.99 22.57 13.11
N ILE A 478 6.88 21.79 12.51
CA ILE A 478 7.64 20.74 13.17
C ILE A 478 9.11 20.95 12.85
N PRO A 479 10.02 20.65 13.79
CA PRO A 479 11.44 20.74 13.52
C PRO A 479 11.90 19.59 12.62
N ALA A 480 12.90 19.86 11.78
CA ALA A 480 13.57 18.83 10.96
C ALA A 480 14.55 18.00 11.81
N THR A 481 14.03 17.19 12.74
CA THR A 481 14.85 16.34 13.62
C THR A 481 14.90 14.90 13.13
N PRO A 482 16.08 14.25 13.11
CA PRO A 482 16.18 12.85 12.70
C PRO A 482 15.32 11.96 13.59
N GLN A 483 14.39 11.22 13.00
CA GLN A 483 13.53 10.26 13.71
C GLN A 483 14.00 8.84 13.42
N VAL A 484 14.49 8.15 14.45
CA VAL A 484 14.81 6.72 14.40
C VAL A 484 13.59 5.95 14.87
N ALA A 485 13.07 5.06 14.03
CA ALA A 485 11.98 4.17 14.34
C ALA A 485 12.42 2.71 14.22
N ASP A 486 11.78 1.84 15.01
CA ASP A 486 11.94 0.39 14.91
C ASP A 486 11.42 -0.09 13.54
N MET A 487 12.34 -0.33 12.60
CA MET A 487 12.03 -0.59 11.19
C MET A 487 12.93 -1.69 10.60
N GLY A 488 12.60 -2.15 9.39
CA GLY A 488 13.37 -3.19 8.69
C GLY A 488 13.06 -4.63 9.11
N ASP A 489 12.21 -4.81 10.12
CA ASP A 489 11.90 -6.13 10.71
C ASP A 489 10.76 -6.89 10.01
N ARG A 490 10.07 -6.27 9.05
CA ARG A 490 8.99 -6.93 8.30
C ARG A 490 9.52 -8.14 7.53
N THR A 491 9.06 -9.34 7.87
CA THR A 491 9.56 -10.61 7.31
C THR A 491 11.09 -10.78 7.49
N ALA A 492 11.68 -10.19 8.53
CA ALA A 492 13.11 -10.36 8.83
C ALA A 492 13.41 -11.75 9.40
N ILE A 493 12.45 -12.38 10.10
CA ILE A 493 12.55 -13.78 10.48
C ILE A 493 12.26 -14.64 9.24
N PRO A 494 13.19 -15.51 8.79
CA PRO A 494 12.94 -16.41 7.66
C PRO A 494 11.86 -17.44 8.01
N GLN A 495 11.17 -17.95 6.99
CA GLN A 495 10.10 -18.95 7.16
C GLN A 495 10.63 -20.38 7.13
N TYR A 496 11.90 -20.54 7.48
CA TYR A 496 12.60 -21.80 7.53
C TYR A 496 13.09 -22.05 8.95
N ARG A 497 12.93 -23.29 9.41
CA ARG A 497 13.47 -23.76 10.67
C ARG A 497 14.98 -23.97 10.51
N TYR A 498 15.77 -23.01 10.98
CA TYR A 498 17.20 -23.19 11.13
C TYR A 498 17.55 -23.64 12.56
N PRO A 499 18.41 -24.66 12.74
CA PRO A 499 18.77 -25.17 14.07
C PRO A 499 19.40 -24.12 14.99
N ARG A 500 20.16 -23.19 14.41
CA ARG A 500 20.84 -22.08 15.07
C ARG A 500 20.66 -20.82 14.23
N MET A 501 20.01 -19.82 14.80
CA MET A 501 19.70 -18.59 14.09
C MET A 501 19.89 -17.37 14.97
N ARG A 502 20.38 -16.28 14.37
CA ARG A 502 20.27 -14.92 14.91
C ARG A 502 19.72 -13.98 13.85
N VAL A 503 18.84 -13.09 14.25
CA VAL A 503 18.24 -12.06 13.40
C VAL A 503 18.33 -10.72 14.10
N VAL A 504 18.98 -9.74 13.47
CA VAL A 504 19.17 -8.38 13.97
C VAL A 504 18.61 -7.37 12.98
N ALA A 505 17.75 -6.47 13.45
CA ALA A 505 17.40 -5.25 12.73
C ALA A 505 18.27 -4.09 13.24
N ASN A 506 18.91 -3.35 12.35
CA ASN A 506 19.71 -2.19 12.69
C ASN A 506 18.88 -0.93 12.41
N ASP A 507 18.30 -0.36 13.46
CA ASP A 507 17.47 0.82 13.38
C ASP A 507 18.34 2.05 13.12
N ALA A 508 17.98 2.84 12.11
CA ALA A 508 18.77 3.98 11.64
C ALA A 508 17.88 5.17 11.26
N ALA A 509 18.41 6.38 11.41
CA ALA A 509 17.75 7.61 10.97
C ALA A 509 17.60 7.63 9.43
N PRO A 510 16.61 8.34 8.88
CA PRO A 510 16.49 8.51 7.43
C PRO A 510 17.73 9.20 6.84
N ILE A 511 18.13 8.80 5.64
CA ILE A 511 19.19 9.47 4.86
C ILE A 511 18.58 10.44 3.85
N VAL A 512 17.51 9.99 3.18
CA VAL A 512 16.67 10.74 2.26
C VAL A 512 15.23 10.64 2.71
N ARG A 513 14.39 11.58 2.28
CA ARG A 513 12.96 11.59 2.57
C ARG A 513 12.36 10.28 2.05
N ALA A 514 11.90 9.41 2.95
CA ALA A 514 11.43 8.07 2.60
C ALA A 514 10.06 7.73 3.22
N SER A 515 9.30 6.87 2.55
CA SER A 515 8.05 6.31 3.06
C SER A 515 7.79 4.89 2.59
N TRP A 516 6.69 4.28 3.06
CA TRP A 516 6.29 2.95 2.63
C TRP A 516 5.96 2.95 1.14
N MET A 517 6.64 2.06 0.42
CA MET A 517 6.36 1.64 -0.95
C MET A 517 5.98 0.16 -0.91
N ARG A 518 5.08 -0.30 -1.79
CA ARG A 518 4.56 -1.69 -1.82
C ARG A 518 5.68 -2.73 -1.59
N GLY A 519 5.50 -3.61 -0.61
CA GLY A 519 6.48 -4.60 -0.16
C GLY A 519 7.29 -4.15 1.08
N VAL A 520 7.51 -2.83 1.25
CA VAL A 520 8.30 -2.22 2.33
C VAL A 520 9.62 -2.99 2.53
N SER A 521 10.04 -3.29 3.76
CA SER A 521 11.25 -4.07 4.04
C SER A 521 11.07 -5.59 3.85
N ALA A 522 9.85 -6.07 3.60
CA ALA A 522 9.60 -7.50 3.40
C ALA A 522 10.20 -8.01 2.09
N LEU A 523 10.04 -7.24 1.00
CA LEU A 523 10.54 -7.64 -0.31
C LEU A 523 12.08 -7.72 -0.32
N PRO A 524 12.84 -6.73 0.21
CA PRO A 524 14.30 -6.87 0.38
C PRO A 524 14.71 -8.01 1.32
N ASN A 525 14.05 -8.18 2.47
CA ASN A 525 14.37 -9.26 3.41
C ASN A 525 14.20 -10.63 2.74
N VAL A 526 13.08 -10.83 2.03
CA VAL A 526 12.82 -12.07 1.28
C VAL A 526 13.78 -12.24 0.13
N PHE A 527 14.17 -11.17 -0.57
CA PHE A 527 15.24 -11.25 -1.58
C PHE A 527 16.50 -11.90 -1.02
N ALA A 528 16.96 -11.46 0.16
CA ALA A 528 18.12 -12.05 0.82
C ALA A 528 17.87 -13.49 1.29
N HIS A 529 16.77 -13.75 2.02
CA HIS A 529 16.45 -15.09 2.53
C HIS A 529 16.36 -16.13 1.42
N GLU A 530 15.57 -15.83 0.38
CA GLU A 530 15.28 -16.75 -0.72
C GLU A 530 16.42 -16.88 -1.73
N SER A 531 17.30 -15.89 -1.85
CA SER A 531 18.53 -16.05 -2.64
C SER A 531 19.58 -16.85 -1.85
N TYR A 532 19.72 -16.59 -0.54
CA TYR A 532 20.70 -17.29 0.28
C TYR A 532 20.39 -18.78 0.44
N VAL A 533 19.11 -19.14 0.67
CA VAL A 533 18.72 -20.55 0.74
C VAL A 533 18.91 -21.28 -0.59
N ASP A 534 18.81 -20.58 -1.72
CA ASP A 534 19.11 -21.12 -3.05
C ASP A 534 20.62 -21.35 -3.27
N GLU A 535 21.45 -20.42 -2.78
CA GLU A 535 22.90 -20.59 -2.75
C GLU A 535 23.33 -21.78 -1.87
N LEU A 536 22.69 -21.96 -0.72
CA LEU A 536 22.89 -23.13 0.13
C LEU A 536 22.46 -24.43 -0.57
N ALA A 537 21.34 -24.42 -1.31
CA ALA A 537 20.89 -25.58 -2.09
C ALA A 537 21.91 -25.97 -3.16
N HIS A 538 22.47 -24.97 -3.86
CA HIS A 538 23.56 -25.17 -4.82
C HIS A 538 24.81 -25.77 -4.15
N LEU A 539 25.27 -25.20 -3.04
CA LEU A 539 26.44 -25.72 -2.28
C LEU A 539 26.21 -27.15 -1.78
N ALA A 540 24.97 -27.50 -1.47
CA ALA A 540 24.59 -28.83 -1.02
C ALA A 540 24.38 -29.83 -2.18
N GLY A 541 24.36 -29.36 -3.43
CA GLY A 541 24.10 -30.19 -4.62
C GLY A 541 22.68 -30.75 -4.66
N ILE A 542 21.68 -29.97 -4.22
CA ILE A 542 20.28 -30.40 -4.12
C ILE A 542 19.39 -29.43 -4.89
N ASP A 543 18.28 -29.95 -5.44
CA ASP A 543 17.23 -29.12 -6.04
C ASP A 543 16.75 -28.02 -5.07
N PRO A 544 16.60 -26.76 -5.54
CA PRO A 544 16.32 -25.62 -4.67
C PRO A 544 14.97 -25.71 -3.94
N ILE A 545 13.96 -26.38 -4.51
CA ILE A 545 12.67 -26.58 -3.86
C ILE A 545 12.79 -27.72 -2.84
N ALA A 546 13.43 -28.83 -3.21
CA ALA A 546 13.67 -29.96 -2.31
C ALA A 546 14.51 -29.56 -1.08
N PHE A 547 15.49 -28.68 -1.25
CA PHE A 547 16.29 -28.15 -0.14
C PHE A 547 15.44 -27.34 0.85
N ARG A 548 14.62 -26.40 0.35
CA ARG A 548 13.71 -25.59 1.18
C ARG A 548 12.72 -26.45 1.98
N ARG A 549 12.20 -27.54 1.38
CA ARG A 549 11.27 -28.47 2.06
C ARG A 549 11.86 -29.13 3.31
N ARG A 550 13.19 -29.23 3.43
CA ARG A 550 13.84 -29.78 4.65
C ARG A 550 13.65 -28.90 5.88
N TYR A 551 13.33 -27.62 5.66
CA TYR A 551 13.27 -26.59 6.70
C TYR A 551 11.91 -25.90 6.77
N LEU A 552 10.93 -26.30 5.95
CA LEU A 552 9.62 -25.65 5.88
C LEU A 552 8.55 -26.55 6.50
N ASP A 553 8.05 -26.16 7.68
CA ASP A 553 7.06 -26.94 8.43
C ASP A 553 5.60 -26.51 8.14
N ASP A 554 5.40 -25.34 7.50
CA ASP A 554 4.08 -24.76 7.22
C ASP A 554 3.35 -25.54 6.12
N GLN A 555 2.30 -26.27 6.52
CA GLN A 555 1.50 -27.11 5.61
C GLN A 555 0.77 -26.30 4.52
N ARG A 556 0.39 -25.04 4.78
CA ARG A 556 -0.21 -24.19 3.74
C ARG A 556 0.82 -23.75 2.73
N ALA A 557 2.03 -23.43 3.18
CA ALA A 557 3.15 -23.14 2.31
C ALA A 557 3.51 -24.35 1.44
N LEU A 558 3.61 -25.55 2.02
CA LEU A 558 3.89 -26.77 1.27
C LEU A 558 2.82 -27.04 0.20
N ALA A 559 1.53 -26.97 0.56
CA ALA A 559 0.44 -27.13 -0.39
C ALA A 559 0.44 -26.09 -1.52
N LEU A 560 0.80 -24.83 -1.20
CA LEU A 560 0.99 -23.77 -2.19
C LEU A 560 2.11 -24.11 -3.17
N ILE A 561 3.25 -24.56 -2.66
CA ILE A 561 4.44 -24.92 -3.44
C ILE A 561 4.15 -26.14 -4.31
N ASP A 562 3.50 -27.18 -3.78
CA ASP A 562 3.13 -28.38 -4.53
C ASP A 562 2.20 -28.04 -5.71
N ALA A 563 1.18 -27.22 -5.48
CA ALA A 563 0.27 -26.79 -6.53
C ALA A 563 0.98 -25.96 -7.61
N LEU A 564 1.92 -25.09 -7.21
CA LEU A 564 2.73 -24.30 -8.14
C LEU A 564 3.69 -25.16 -8.96
N VAL A 565 4.38 -26.10 -8.32
CA VAL A 565 5.30 -27.07 -8.95
C VAL A 565 4.58 -27.88 -10.01
N ALA A 566 3.40 -28.40 -9.70
CA ALA A 566 2.56 -29.13 -10.65
C ALA A 566 2.13 -28.22 -11.81
N ARG A 567 1.69 -26.99 -11.51
CA ARG A 567 1.20 -26.03 -12.51
C ARG A 567 2.30 -25.58 -13.49
N ALA A 568 3.51 -25.35 -13.00
CA ALA A 568 4.65 -24.90 -13.81
C ALA A 568 5.44 -26.05 -14.45
N GLY A 569 5.14 -27.30 -14.09
CA GLY A 569 5.88 -28.48 -14.54
C GLY A 569 7.35 -28.43 -14.12
N TRP A 570 7.63 -28.06 -12.86
CA TRP A 570 9.01 -28.02 -12.34
C TRP A 570 9.65 -29.41 -12.41
N GLN A 571 10.84 -29.47 -13.00
CA GLN A 571 11.64 -30.70 -13.08
C GLN A 571 12.78 -30.59 -12.06
N PRO A 572 12.79 -31.44 -11.01
CA PRO A 572 13.80 -31.35 -9.97
C PRO A 572 15.21 -31.54 -10.51
N ARG A 573 16.09 -30.57 -10.26
CA ARG A 573 17.52 -30.66 -10.59
C ARG A 573 18.33 -29.63 -9.81
N THR A 574 19.63 -29.82 -9.78
CA THR A 574 20.55 -28.79 -9.27
C THR A 574 20.63 -27.62 -10.25
N SER A 575 20.85 -26.43 -9.70
CA SER A 575 21.28 -25.24 -10.45
C SER A 575 22.80 -25.10 -10.34
N PRO A 576 23.49 -24.51 -11.33
CA PRO A 576 22.97 -23.99 -12.60
C PRO A 576 22.50 -25.08 -13.57
N ASN A 577 21.69 -24.71 -14.56
CA ASN A 577 21.26 -25.59 -15.62
C ASN A 577 22.43 -25.96 -16.55
N PRO A 578 22.82 -27.25 -16.66
CA PRO A 578 23.91 -27.65 -17.56
C PRO A 578 23.57 -27.40 -19.04
N GLU A 579 22.29 -27.31 -19.40
CA GLU A 579 21.80 -27.09 -20.76
C GLU A 579 21.14 -25.71 -20.93
N ALA A 580 21.67 -24.68 -20.24
CA ALA A 580 21.11 -23.34 -20.25
C ALA A 580 21.17 -22.67 -21.65
N ARG A 581 22.20 -22.97 -22.46
CA ARG A 581 22.42 -22.28 -23.74
C ARG A 581 21.50 -22.81 -24.83
N ARG A 582 20.62 -21.96 -25.37
CA ARG A 582 19.70 -22.26 -26.48
C ARG A 582 19.53 -21.01 -27.33
N ASP A 583 19.70 -21.14 -28.66
CA ASP A 583 19.53 -20.04 -29.63
C ASP A 583 20.36 -18.78 -29.29
N GLY A 584 21.61 -18.97 -28.83
CA GLY A 584 22.51 -17.87 -28.44
C GLY A 584 22.21 -17.23 -27.08
N LEU A 585 21.05 -17.52 -26.48
CA LEU A 585 20.64 -17.04 -25.15
C LEU A 585 20.93 -18.08 -24.06
N LEU A 586 20.99 -17.62 -22.82
CA LEU A 586 21.03 -18.47 -21.63
C LEU A 586 19.64 -18.49 -20.99
N LYS A 587 19.04 -19.67 -20.85
CA LYS A 587 17.71 -19.85 -20.27
C LYS A 587 17.80 -20.52 -18.91
N GLY A 588 17.07 -19.99 -17.95
CA GLY A 588 17.05 -20.51 -16.58
C GLY A 588 15.69 -20.39 -15.95
N ARG A 589 15.48 -21.19 -14.91
CA ARG A 589 14.23 -21.24 -14.15
C ARG A 589 14.53 -21.12 -12.66
N GLY A 590 13.85 -20.19 -12.01
CA GLY A 590 14.06 -19.88 -10.59
C GLY A 590 12.79 -20.06 -9.77
N PHE A 591 12.98 -20.29 -8.48
CA PHE A 591 11.91 -20.43 -7.50
C PHE A 591 12.16 -19.51 -6.30
N ALA A 592 11.09 -18.94 -5.76
CA ALA A 592 11.10 -18.33 -4.43
C ALA A 592 9.71 -18.39 -3.78
N TYR A 593 9.68 -18.40 -2.45
CA TYR A 593 8.47 -18.42 -1.64
C TYR A 593 8.53 -17.38 -0.52
N ALA A 594 7.37 -16.81 -0.17
CA ALA A 594 7.22 -16.02 1.05
C ALA A 594 5.78 -15.96 1.56
N ARG A 595 5.66 -15.83 2.88
CA ARG A 595 4.53 -15.30 3.63
C ARG A 595 4.85 -13.88 4.07
N TYR A 596 3.93 -12.96 3.79
CA TYR A 596 4.08 -11.58 4.24
C TYR A 596 3.63 -11.41 5.71
N PHE A 597 4.18 -10.45 6.45
CA PHE A 597 3.84 -10.18 7.85
C PHE A 597 3.42 -8.72 8.09
N HIS A 598 2.39 -8.51 8.90
CA HIS A 598 1.82 -7.19 9.23
C HIS A 598 2.16 -6.73 10.64
N SER A 599 1.84 -5.47 10.92
CA SER A 599 1.93 -4.83 12.25
C SER A 599 3.35 -4.68 12.79
N LYS A 600 3.46 -4.08 13.98
CA LYS A 600 4.70 -4.00 14.75
C LYS A 600 5.19 -5.42 15.07
N PHE A 601 6.50 -5.63 15.08
CA PHE A 601 7.12 -6.91 15.42
C PHE A 601 6.59 -7.48 16.76
N PRO A 602 6.33 -8.80 16.87
CA PRO A 602 6.59 -9.86 15.88
C PRO A 602 5.56 -9.93 14.75
N GLY A 603 4.51 -9.11 14.81
CA GLY A 603 3.49 -9.05 13.79
C GLY A 603 2.63 -10.31 13.67
N PHE A 604 1.82 -10.38 12.62
CA PHE A 604 1.04 -11.57 12.26
C PHE A 604 1.05 -11.77 10.74
N GLY A 605 1.08 -13.02 10.30
CA GLY A 605 1.15 -13.33 8.88
C GLY A 605 -0.22 -13.25 8.20
N ALA A 606 -0.44 -12.23 7.37
CA ALA A 606 -0.22 -12.41 5.94
C ALA A 606 -1.18 -13.20 5.05
N ALA A 607 -0.67 -13.33 3.83
CA ALA A 607 -1.01 -14.26 2.79
C ALA A 607 0.32 -14.85 2.27
N TRP A 608 0.23 -15.98 1.60
CA TRP A 608 1.38 -16.71 1.05
C TRP A 608 1.46 -16.48 -0.45
N ALA A 609 2.67 -16.38 -0.97
CA ALA A 609 2.94 -16.35 -2.40
C ALA A 609 4.20 -17.14 -2.73
N ALA A 610 4.19 -17.80 -3.89
CA ALA A 610 5.35 -18.46 -4.46
C ALA A 610 5.44 -18.15 -5.95
N TRP A 611 6.65 -18.01 -6.46
CA TRP A 611 6.93 -17.76 -7.86
C TRP A 611 7.79 -18.88 -8.43
N ILE A 612 7.44 -19.34 -9.62
CA ILE A 612 8.37 -20.00 -10.55
C ILE A 612 8.50 -19.06 -11.74
N VAL A 613 9.72 -18.77 -12.17
CA VAL A 613 9.98 -17.81 -13.23
C VAL A 613 10.97 -18.36 -14.25
N ASP A 614 10.66 -18.19 -15.52
CA ASP A 614 11.56 -18.43 -16.64
C ASP A 614 12.19 -17.12 -17.08
N VAL A 615 13.51 -17.12 -17.23
CA VAL A 615 14.28 -15.98 -17.74
C VAL A 615 15.12 -16.36 -18.95
N GLU A 616 15.37 -15.38 -19.80
CA GLU A 616 16.35 -15.43 -20.88
C GLU A 616 17.37 -14.32 -20.66
N VAL A 617 18.65 -14.69 -20.66
CA VAL A 617 19.77 -13.77 -20.49
C VAL A 617 20.59 -13.76 -21.77
N ASN A 618 20.81 -12.57 -22.32
CA ASN A 618 21.75 -12.38 -23.41
C ASN A 618 23.17 -12.26 -22.82
N PRO A 619 24.08 -13.22 -23.08
CA PRO A 619 25.41 -13.23 -22.48
C PRO A 619 26.37 -12.19 -23.09
N GLU A 620 26.02 -11.57 -24.21
CA GLU A 620 26.86 -10.59 -24.90
C GLU A 620 26.65 -9.17 -24.37
N ASN A 621 25.40 -8.82 -24.04
CA ASN A 621 25.05 -7.48 -23.55
C ASN A 621 24.44 -7.46 -22.13
N GLY A 622 24.19 -8.62 -21.52
CA GLY A 622 23.65 -8.76 -20.17
C GLY A 622 22.14 -8.52 -20.05
N ALA A 623 21.43 -8.27 -21.15
CA ALA A 623 19.99 -8.03 -21.11
C ALA A 623 19.25 -9.25 -20.57
N VAL A 624 18.31 -9.01 -19.65
CA VAL A 624 17.47 -10.05 -19.04
C VAL A 624 16.02 -9.83 -19.47
N ARG A 625 15.40 -10.87 -20.01
CA ARG A 625 13.97 -10.95 -20.27
C ARG A 625 13.34 -11.94 -19.29
N VAL A 626 12.38 -11.49 -18.50
CA VAL A 626 11.50 -12.41 -17.77
C VAL A 626 10.45 -12.89 -18.76
N ALA A 627 10.53 -14.16 -19.16
CA ALA A 627 9.70 -14.71 -20.21
C ALA A 627 8.31 -15.10 -19.68
N LYS A 628 8.29 -15.77 -18.52
CA LYS A 628 7.05 -16.28 -17.92
C LYS A 628 7.15 -16.36 -16.41
N VAL A 629 6.07 -16.00 -15.73
CA VAL A 629 5.91 -16.08 -14.28
C VAL A 629 4.68 -16.92 -13.96
N TRP A 630 4.88 -18.04 -13.27
CA TRP A 630 3.81 -18.73 -12.57
C TRP A 630 3.80 -18.25 -11.13
N VAL A 631 2.65 -17.76 -10.68
CA VAL A 631 2.48 -17.25 -9.32
C VAL A 631 1.33 -17.97 -8.65
N ALA A 632 1.65 -18.65 -7.54
CA ALA A 632 0.64 -19.20 -6.66
C ALA A 632 0.39 -18.24 -5.50
N HIS A 633 -0.87 -18.02 -5.15
CA HIS A 633 -1.28 -17.15 -4.06
C HIS A 633 -2.34 -17.80 -3.16
N ASP A 634 -2.10 -17.80 -1.85
CA ASP A 634 -3.06 -18.22 -0.83
C ASP A 634 -3.34 -17.05 0.13
N CYS A 635 -4.54 -16.46 0.01
CA CYS A 635 -5.04 -15.40 0.87
C CYS A 635 -6.29 -15.82 1.67
N GLY A 636 -6.43 -17.13 1.96
CA GLY A 636 -7.63 -17.66 2.60
C GLY A 636 -8.87 -17.47 1.74
N GLN A 637 -10.02 -17.17 2.36
CA GLN A 637 -11.23 -16.88 1.57
C GLN A 637 -11.02 -15.65 0.68
N MET A 638 -11.26 -15.82 -0.61
CA MET A 638 -11.35 -14.71 -1.54
C MET A 638 -12.76 -14.12 -1.51
N VAL A 639 -12.87 -12.81 -1.25
CA VAL A 639 -14.17 -12.11 -1.36
C VAL A 639 -14.54 -11.94 -2.82
N ASN A 640 -13.59 -11.47 -3.63
CA ASN A 640 -13.73 -11.32 -5.07
C ASN A 640 -12.50 -11.93 -5.76
N PRO A 641 -12.61 -13.13 -6.36
CA PRO A 641 -11.47 -13.82 -6.97
C PRO A 641 -10.86 -13.05 -8.15
N ASP A 642 -11.65 -12.31 -8.94
CA ASP A 642 -11.13 -11.48 -10.03
C ASP A 642 -10.34 -10.28 -9.48
N GLY A 643 -10.82 -9.65 -8.41
CA GLY A 643 -10.08 -8.61 -7.70
C GLY A 643 -8.71 -9.09 -7.22
N VAL A 644 -8.66 -10.28 -6.61
CA VAL A 644 -7.41 -10.91 -6.18
C VAL A 644 -6.50 -11.22 -7.37
N ARG A 645 -7.04 -11.80 -8.45
CA ARG A 645 -6.28 -12.09 -9.68
C ARG A 645 -5.63 -10.83 -10.26
N HIS A 646 -6.41 -9.76 -10.44
CA HIS A 646 -5.88 -8.48 -10.96
C HIS A 646 -4.80 -7.89 -10.05
N GLN A 647 -4.98 -8.00 -8.73
CA GLN A 647 -3.95 -7.60 -7.78
C GLN A 647 -2.66 -8.40 -7.95
N VAL A 648 -2.74 -9.71 -8.14
CA VAL A 648 -1.56 -10.55 -8.40
C VAL A 648 -0.87 -10.15 -9.71
N HIS A 649 -1.60 -9.87 -10.79
CA HIS A 649 -1.01 -9.33 -12.03
C HIS A 649 -0.26 -8.01 -11.77
N GLY A 650 -0.88 -7.05 -11.09
CA GLY A 650 -0.24 -5.78 -10.75
C GLY A 650 1.00 -5.93 -9.89
N ASN A 651 1.00 -6.90 -8.97
CA ASN A 651 2.18 -7.25 -8.16
C ASN A 651 3.32 -7.76 -9.03
N VAL A 652 3.04 -8.70 -9.94
CA VAL A 652 4.06 -9.28 -10.83
C VAL A 652 4.68 -8.23 -11.73
N ILE A 653 3.85 -7.38 -12.36
CA ILE A 653 4.33 -6.33 -13.27
C ILE A 653 5.22 -5.33 -12.53
N GLN A 654 4.72 -4.77 -11.43
CA GLN A 654 5.46 -3.74 -10.69
C GLN A 654 6.77 -4.29 -10.10
N SER A 655 6.75 -5.49 -9.52
CA SER A 655 7.95 -6.02 -8.89
C SER A 655 8.98 -6.52 -9.90
N THR A 656 8.56 -7.02 -11.07
CA THR A 656 9.47 -7.34 -12.18
C THR A 656 10.18 -6.07 -12.68
N SER A 657 9.42 -4.98 -12.89
CA SER A 657 9.97 -3.68 -13.28
C SER A 657 11.01 -3.18 -12.26
N ARG A 658 10.65 -3.20 -10.97
CA ARG A 658 11.54 -2.80 -9.87
C ARG A 658 12.81 -3.63 -9.78
N VAL A 659 12.71 -4.92 -10.04
CA VAL A 659 13.84 -5.84 -9.95
C VAL A 659 14.78 -5.70 -11.14
N LEU A 660 14.28 -5.36 -12.33
CA LEU A 660 15.11 -5.28 -13.54
C LEU A 660 15.64 -3.87 -13.84
N LYS A 661 14.92 -2.81 -13.45
CA LYS A 661 15.19 -1.45 -13.95
C LYS A 661 15.21 -0.35 -12.89
N GLU A 662 14.34 -0.40 -11.90
CA GLU A 662 14.00 0.83 -11.17
C GLU A 662 14.93 1.13 -9.98
N PHE A 663 15.51 2.33 -9.98
CA PHE A 663 16.22 2.92 -8.85
C PHE A 663 16.23 4.45 -9.00
N ALA A 664 16.11 5.18 -7.89
CA ALA A 664 16.24 6.63 -7.89
C ALA A 664 17.73 6.99 -7.99
N THR A 665 18.06 7.98 -8.80
CA THR A 665 19.43 8.49 -8.94
C THR A 665 19.62 9.75 -8.11
N PHE A 666 20.83 9.93 -7.59
CA PHE A 666 21.18 11.04 -6.72
C PHE A 666 22.51 11.64 -7.13
N ASP A 667 22.68 12.92 -6.84
CA ASP A 667 23.96 13.59 -6.74
C ASP A 667 24.06 14.31 -5.37
N ARG A 668 25.12 15.09 -5.16
CA ARG A 668 25.30 15.86 -3.93
C ARG A 668 24.17 16.88 -3.68
N ARG A 669 23.48 17.35 -4.71
CA ARG A 669 22.40 18.35 -4.62
C ARG A 669 21.02 17.74 -4.41
N GLY A 670 20.84 16.45 -4.67
CA GLY A 670 19.58 15.75 -4.42
C GLY A 670 19.25 14.68 -5.45
N VAL A 671 17.96 14.48 -5.70
CA VAL A 671 17.44 13.52 -6.67
C VAL A 671 17.66 14.02 -8.10
N THR A 672 18.14 13.16 -8.99
CA THR A 672 18.39 13.49 -10.41
C THR A 672 17.42 12.79 -11.38
N SER A 673 16.74 11.73 -10.94
CA SER A 673 15.73 11.01 -11.72
C SER A 673 14.39 11.76 -11.77
N LEU A 674 14.37 12.93 -12.39
CA LEU A 674 13.26 13.90 -12.31
C LEU A 674 12.15 13.71 -13.37
N GLU A 675 12.33 12.77 -14.30
CA GLU A 675 11.35 12.43 -15.34
C GLU A 675 11.48 10.94 -15.75
N TRP A 676 10.72 10.48 -16.75
CA TRP A 676 10.62 9.06 -17.09
C TRP A 676 11.86 8.49 -17.80
N GLY A 677 12.60 9.29 -18.57
CA GLY A 677 13.88 8.92 -19.16
C GLY A 677 14.96 8.67 -18.10
N GLY A 678 14.96 9.45 -17.01
CA GLY A 678 15.82 9.28 -15.85
C GLY A 678 15.32 8.25 -14.82
N TYR A 679 14.11 7.72 -14.98
CA TYR A 679 13.55 6.65 -14.15
C TYR A 679 12.79 5.63 -15.01
N PRO A 680 13.50 4.77 -15.76
CA PRO A 680 12.86 3.83 -16.67
C PRO A 680 12.09 2.75 -15.91
N ILE A 681 10.90 2.42 -16.42
CA ILE A 681 10.05 1.31 -15.97
C ILE A 681 9.88 0.29 -17.10
N LEU A 682 9.32 -0.87 -16.78
CA LEU A 682 9.00 -1.92 -17.74
C LEU A 682 7.92 -1.45 -18.74
N GLY A 683 8.19 -1.59 -20.04
CA GLY A 683 7.22 -1.32 -21.10
C GLY A 683 6.38 -2.55 -21.47
N PHE A 684 5.32 -2.35 -22.26
CA PHE A 684 4.45 -3.45 -22.74
C PHE A 684 5.20 -4.62 -23.41
N PRO A 685 6.20 -4.40 -24.29
CA PRO A 685 6.92 -5.51 -24.94
C PRO A 685 7.75 -6.37 -23.98
N GLU A 686 7.99 -5.87 -22.77
CA GLU A 686 8.84 -6.51 -21.77
C GLU A 686 8.01 -7.22 -20.69
N LEU A 687 6.68 -7.16 -20.78
CA LEU A 687 5.80 -7.84 -19.84
C LEU A 687 5.95 -9.36 -20.01
N PRO A 688 6.14 -10.10 -18.90
CA PRO A 688 6.14 -11.56 -18.96
C PRO A 688 4.74 -12.10 -19.23
N GLU A 689 4.66 -13.33 -19.72
CA GLU A 689 3.43 -14.11 -19.58
C GLU A 689 3.19 -14.39 -18.08
N ILE A 690 1.98 -14.15 -17.58
CA ILE A 690 1.65 -14.31 -16.15
C ILE A 690 0.55 -15.36 -15.98
N ASP A 691 0.89 -16.46 -15.33
CA ASP A 691 -0.04 -17.55 -14.98
C ASP A 691 -0.35 -17.51 -13.49
N VAL A 692 -1.56 -17.04 -13.15
CA VAL A 692 -2.00 -16.86 -11.76
C VAL A 692 -2.80 -18.06 -11.27
N LEU A 693 -2.25 -18.75 -10.28
CA LEU A 693 -2.87 -19.83 -9.53
C LEU A 693 -3.36 -19.32 -8.16
N LEU A 694 -4.67 -19.19 -8.00
CA LEU A 694 -5.28 -18.83 -6.71
C LEU A 694 -5.69 -20.11 -5.98
N LEU A 695 -5.22 -20.29 -4.75
CA LEU A 695 -5.62 -21.43 -3.92
C LEU A 695 -6.97 -21.13 -3.29
N ASP A 696 -7.98 -21.92 -3.65
CA ASP A 696 -9.31 -21.78 -3.08
C ASP A 696 -9.34 -22.32 -1.64
N ARG A 697 -9.59 -21.42 -0.69
CA ARG A 697 -9.58 -21.70 0.75
C ARG A 697 -10.82 -21.08 1.39
N PRO A 698 -12.04 -21.45 0.97
CA PRO A 698 -13.25 -20.77 1.39
C PRO A 698 -13.47 -20.87 2.89
N GLU A 699 -12.99 -21.93 3.55
CA GLU A 699 -13.13 -22.13 5.01
C GLU A 699 -12.18 -21.26 5.84
N GLN A 700 -11.10 -20.75 5.25
CA GLN A 700 -10.12 -19.92 5.96
C GLN A 700 -10.59 -18.47 6.07
N PRO A 701 -10.17 -17.72 7.11
CA PRO A 701 -10.42 -16.28 7.18
C PRO A 701 -9.87 -15.56 5.94
N PRO A 702 -10.55 -14.52 5.44
CA PRO A 702 -10.03 -13.74 4.32
C PRO A 702 -8.78 -12.94 4.74
N MET A 703 -7.79 -12.86 3.86
CA MET A 703 -6.51 -12.18 4.09
C MET A 703 -6.22 -11.12 3.02
N GLY A 704 -5.18 -10.31 3.24
CA GLY A 704 -4.75 -9.27 2.31
C GLY A 704 -4.05 -9.78 1.05
N ALA A 705 -4.46 -9.27 -0.12
CA ALA A 705 -3.84 -9.57 -1.42
C ALA A 705 -3.14 -8.36 -2.08
N GLY A 706 -3.00 -7.25 -1.35
CA GLY A 706 -2.48 -5.98 -1.88
C GLY A 706 -1.03 -6.05 -2.38
N GLU A 707 -0.15 -6.73 -1.63
CA GLU A 707 1.29 -6.74 -1.91
C GLU A 707 1.99 -8.10 -1.76
N SER A 708 1.36 -9.07 -1.09
CA SER A 708 1.99 -10.35 -0.73
C SER A 708 2.56 -11.11 -1.94
N ALA A 709 1.90 -11.02 -3.09
CA ALA A 709 2.34 -11.66 -4.32
C ALA A 709 3.60 -11.05 -4.95
N SER A 710 4.00 -9.84 -4.58
CA SER A 710 5.24 -9.22 -5.08
C SER A 710 6.50 -9.69 -4.32
N VAL A 711 6.33 -10.18 -3.10
CA VAL A 711 7.43 -10.40 -2.14
C VAL A 711 8.48 -11.42 -2.64
N PRO A 712 8.12 -12.55 -3.28
CA PRO A 712 9.11 -13.52 -3.76
C PRO A 712 9.87 -13.08 -5.03
N SER A 713 9.46 -11.99 -5.69
CA SER A 713 9.85 -11.75 -7.08
C SER A 713 11.35 -11.61 -7.30
N ALA A 714 12.01 -10.81 -6.46
CA ALA A 714 13.42 -10.49 -6.58
C ALA A 714 14.29 -11.73 -6.53
N ALA A 715 14.05 -12.60 -5.54
CA ALA A 715 14.79 -13.85 -5.40
C ALA A 715 14.43 -14.85 -6.50
N ALA A 716 13.16 -14.98 -6.89
CA ALA A 716 12.79 -15.89 -7.99
C ALA A 716 13.55 -15.52 -9.27
N ILE A 717 13.59 -14.23 -9.62
CA ILE A 717 14.30 -13.73 -10.81
C ILE A 717 15.82 -13.91 -10.64
N ALA A 718 16.39 -13.59 -9.48
CA ALA A 718 17.82 -13.77 -9.22
C ALA A 718 18.25 -15.24 -9.33
N ASN A 719 17.45 -16.15 -8.76
CA ASN A 719 17.68 -17.58 -8.80
C ASN A 719 17.55 -18.12 -10.24
N ALA A 720 16.62 -17.59 -11.04
CA ALA A 720 16.50 -17.96 -12.45
C ALA A 720 17.69 -17.47 -13.29
N ILE A 721 18.21 -16.27 -13.01
CA ILE A 721 19.42 -15.76 -13.66
C ILE A 721 20.63 -16.62 -13.28
N PHE A 722 20.78 -16.97 -11.99
CA PHE A 722 21.83 -17.90 -11.57
C PHE A 722 21.69 -19.26 -12.25
N ASP A 723 20.47 -19.78 -12.32
CA ASP A 723 20.20 -21.04 -12.99
C ASP A 723 20.58 -21.00 -14.48
N ALA A 724 20.35 -19.87 -15.16
CA ALA A 724 20.74 -19.66 -16.56
C ALA A 724 22.26 -19.50 -16.75
N THR A 725 22.96 -18.88 -15.79
CA THR A 725 24.28 -18.28 -16.04
C THR A 725 25.41 -18.77 -15.15
N GLY A 726 25.09 -19.34 -13.99
CA GLY A 726 26.04 -19.57 -12.90
C GLY A 726 26.45 -18.30 -12.13
N ALA A 727 26.01 -17.11 -12.55
CA ALA A 727 26.35 -15.85 -11.90
C ALA A 727 25.31 -15.47 -10.84
N ARG A 728 25.75 -15.14 -9.61
CA ARG A 728 24.87 -14.68 -8.52
C ARG A 728 24.74 -13.16 -8.54
N LEU A 729 23.49 -12.67 -8.53
CA LEU A 729 23.17 -11.25 -8.40
C LEU A 729 22.60 -10.98 -7.01
N ARG A 730 23.32 -10.16 -6.23
CA ARG A 730 22.92 -9.80 -4.85
C ARG A 730 22.53 -8.34 -4.70
N GLN A 731 22.51 -7.58 -5.78
CA GLN A 731 22.11 -6.18 -5.77
C GLN A 731 21.06 -5.90 -6.84
N VAL A 732 19.93 -5.33 -6.42
CA VAL A 732 18.86 -4.87 -7.29
C VAL A 732 19.15 -3.42 -7.74
N PRO A 733 18.82 -3.03 -8.98
CA PRO A 733 18.18 -3.84 -10.04
C PRO A 733 19.15 -4.71 -10.86
N PHE A 734 18.67 -5.71 -11.58
CA PHE A 734 19.47 -6.57 -12.44
C PHE A 734 19.68 -5.95 -13.83
N THR A 735 20.35 -4.80 -13.86
CA THR A 735 20.65 -4.09 -15.11
C THR A 735 21.62 -4.86 -15.99
N PRO A 736 21.61 -4.64 -17.32
CA PRO A 736 22.53 -5.32 -18.23
C PRO A 736 24.00 -5.20 -17.84
N GLU A 737 24.42 -4.04 -17.36
CA GLU A 737 25.80 -3.78 -16.92
C GLU A 737 26.17 -4.62 -15.70
N ARG A 738 25.27 -4.74 -14.73
CA ARG A 738 25.47 -5.54 -13.52
C ARG A 738 25.49 -7.04 -13.83
N VAL A 739 24.63 -7.48 -14.76
CA VAL A 739 24.62 -8.87 -15.26
C VAL A 739 25.92 -9.20 -15.97
N LEU A 740 26.40 -8.34 -16.87
CA LEU A 740 27.69 -8.53 -17.54
C LEU A 740 28.86 -8.57 -16.57
N ALA A 741 28.88 -7.68 -15.58
CA ALA A 741 29.90 -7.69 -14.54
C ALA A 741 29.91 -9.03 -13.79
N ALA A 742 28.73 -9.53 -13.39
CA ALA A 742 28.60 -10.82 -12.70
C ALA A 742 29.03 -12.01 -13.59
N LEU A 743 28.67 -12.00 -14.87
CA LEU A 743 29.09 -13.03 -15.84
C LEU A 743 30.62 -13.07 -16.03
N ARG A 744 31.28 -11.91 -16.04
CA ARG A 744 32.74 -11.83 -16.14
C ARG A 744 33.40 -12.36 -14.89
N SER A 745 32.91 -11.98 -13.72
CA SER A 745 33.44 -12.47 -12.43
C SER A 745 33.22 -13.97 -12.22
N ALA A 746 32.13 -14.55 -12.73
CA ALA A 746 31.88 -15.99 -12.62
C ALA A 746 32.77 -16.86 -13.53
N ARG A 747 33.43 -16.26 -14.53
CA ARG A 747 34.36 -16.94 -15.44
C ARG A 747 35.82 -16.81 -15.04
N ALA A 748 36.13 -15.81 -14.20
CA ALA A 748 37.46 -15.57 -13.62
C ALA A 748 37.62 -16.46 -12.38
#